data_AF-A0A015IE99-F1
#
_entry.id   AF-A0A015IE99-F1
#
_cell.length_a   1.000
_cell.length_b   1.000
_cell.length_c   1.000
_cell.angle_alpha   90.00
_cell.angle_beta   90.00
_cell.angle_gamma   90.00
#
_symmetry.space_group_name_H-M   'P 1'
#
loop_
_entity.id
_entity.type
_entity.pdbx_description
1 polymer ?
#
loop_
_entity_poly.entity_id
_entity_poly.type
_entity_poly.pdbx_seq_one_letter_code
_entity_poly.pdbx_strand_id
1 'polypeptide(L)'
;MEFPGLRDLTAGKKILAENFANWTSGNEIIDNFIQEKQLDYRNFDKAVFEWIPYNELIGIKEIGKGCFATAIWKKGPLFHYKNENEWVKKSYEFVTLKFLYDIQHITDELNKIESYSKYDVIVFGISQNPDTEVYLLVFNDICFDRYCKKCGNEYDNICYKWCKECQINQLKNDFTNWTSGNIKLDDFIQKMQLKIYEYNILFEWIPYNEFIIIEGLENYTLAIWKKDSLYYDKMYNKLERRSNKKVYLKSLYNSQEITDEFLHEIESYLKNNEIFGISQNPDTEVYLLVFNDIYFGHYCERCGNKYDNSFNIWCKECQINQLKNDFTNWTSGNIKIDDFIQKRQLKIMNYDDTIFKWIPYNEFIIIEELEHYTSAIWKKGPLYYDKKDKKLIRKSNEKVYLKYLYNSQEITDEFSNEVESYLKNKEIFGISQNPDTKVYILVFYNEYLIHYCEKCGNKYDDEEYKRRKWCKKCQINQLKNDFTNWTSGNIKLDDFIQKMQLKFNIQSRTFEWISYNEFIIIKELEYYTLAIWEKGPLYYNKYDKKLVRKSNEKVYLKSLYNSQEITDEFSNEVESYLKNDVILGISQNPDTEVYLFVFNDIYFNYYCEKCGNEYDNSSYKWCKECQINQLKNNFSDWTSGNIKIDDFIQKMQLKINGCHNEIFEWIPYNEFIEIEEIGNNDLATAIWKDGPLYYSSIRRSYDREINKKVILKYLCNSQNVSHLFLSEVIYSVEENYGITQNLNTKDYMLVCKIEYYCENCGKKYNNQFEINNKICISCQTNHENKKINDLIQEIKLNIDRDVKQNDIMFEWIPYAQFNDIKEIGKGGFSTVYLAIWKDGLLSYHSGWRRQPNTKVALKCLNNSQNFLDEFINEVKAYTNQKIDNILKIYGISQNTNTKEYIMVLEYAEGDFNSYLKDKCEDFDWYNGLSMLTIAIEGLNKIHQKQMVHRDFHIGNILIRKLHGYKSISSACISDMGLCRKINDINETSIYGVMPYVAPEVLKGNPYTQAADIYSFGMIMYVIATGKQPFANCAHDEVLALNICNGNRPEINDKIAPKCYIDLMKKCWDSNPDNRPNSIELKESIDLFYNSLYRLNQHFEISIEKEQLVDREIEKQFNKTQEYRKENFLSIKNNQLTSHTQAIYTSRLLNSFTKDLPKYEDNFNSNTVEITDFTK
;
A
#
# COMPACT_ATOMS: atom_id res chain seq x y z
N MET A 1 -45.67 8.04 -4.47
CA MET A 1 -44.60 8.24 -3.46
C MET A 1 -43.60 9.22 -4.06
N GLU A 2 -43.79 10.50 -3.78
CA GLU A 2 -42.81 11.57 -4.04
C GLU A 2 -41.94 11.72 -2.79
N PHE A 3 -40.62 11.81 -2.97
CA PHE A 3 -39.67 12.06 -1.88
C PHE A 3 -39.69 13.56 -1.50
N PRO A 4 -39.94 13.94 -0.23
CA PRO A 4 -39.77 15.31 0.21
C PRO A 4 -38.31 15.51 0.67
N GLY A 5 -37.54 16.34 -0.04
CA GLY A 5 -36.17 16.66 0.39
C GLY A 5 -35.20 17.26 -0.64
N LEU A 6 -35.65 17.99 -1.66
CA LEU A 6 -34.78 18.91 -2.40
C LEU A 6 -34.84 20.27 -1.70
N ARG A 7 -33.81 20.61 -0.91
CA ARG A 7 -33.63 21.97 -0.38
C ARG A 7 -33.32 22.94 -1.52
N ASP A 8 -33.86 24.15 -1.40
CA ASP A 8 -33.82 25.20 -2.39
C ASP A 8 -32.40 25.79 -2.60
N LEU A 9 -31.80 25.59 -3.79
CA LEU A 9 -30.52 26.18 -4.21
C LEU A 9 -30.64 27.66 -4.62
N THR A 10 -31.84 28.26 -4.57
CA THR A 10 -32.10 29.63 -5.07
C THR A 10 -31.25 30.69 -4.38
N ALA A 11 -30.95 30.54 -3.09
CA ALA A 11 -30.05 31.47 -2.37
C ALA A 11 -28.59 31.39 -2.86
N GLY A 12 -28.07 30.18 -3.10
CA GLY A 12 -26.71 29.98 -3.65
C GLY A 12 -26.59 30.48 -5.09
N LYS A 13 -27.61 30.25 -5.93
CA LYS A 13 -27.67 30.79 -7.30
C LYS A 13 -27.74 32.32 -7.32
N LYS A 14 -28.40 32.94 -6.34
CA LYS A 14 -28.44 34.40 -6.20
C LYS A 14 -27.09 34.99 -5.83
N ILE A 15 -26.32 34.35 -4.93
CA ILE A 15 -24.96 34.76 -4.57
C ILE A 15 -23.98 34.63 -5.75
N LEU A 16 -24.08 33.55 -6.53
CA LEU A 16 -23.29 33.39 -7.76
C LEU A 16 -23.65 34.48 -8.79
N ALA A 17 -24.94 34.76 -8.99
CA ALA A 17 -25.42 35.78 -9.91
C ALA A 17 -25.02 37.22 -9.51
N GLU A 18 -24.99 37.52 -8.20
CA GLU A 18 -24.53 38.81 -7.67
C GLU A 18 -23.00 39.00 -7.81
N ASN A 19 -22.23 37.92 -8.01
CA ASN A 19 -20.76 37.93 -8.13
C ASN A 19 -20.24 37.80 -9.58
N PHE A 20 -21.11 37.72 -10.60
CA PHE A 20 -20.66 37.59 -12.00
C PHE A 20 -19.69 38.70 -12.44
N ALA A 21 -19.82 39.91 -11.88
CA ALA A 21 -18.91 41.03 -12.16
C ALA A 21 -17.46 40.79 -11.68
N ASN A 22 -17.24 39.86 -10.73
CA ASN A 22 -15.94 39.54 -10.15
C ASN A 22 -15.19 38.42 -10.91
N TRP A 23 -15.85 37.74 -11.86
CA TRP A 23 -15.30 36.60 -12.61
C TRP A 23 -15.36 36.84 -14.13
N THR A 24 -14.89 38.01 -14.57
CA THR A 24 -14.78 38.32 -16.00
C THR A 24 -13.35 38.07 -16.50
N SER A 25 -13.24 37.40 -17.63
CA SER A 25 -12.01 37.24 -18.41
C SER A 25 -11.78 38.42 -19.37
N GLY A 26 -12.75 39.33 -19.51
CA GLY A 26 -12.78 40.35 -20.55
C GLY A 26 -13.12 39.79 -21.95
N ASN A 27 -13.54 38.53 -22.06
CA ASN A 27 -13.96 37.89 -23.30
C ASN A 27 -15.40 37.38 -23.15
N GLU A 28 -16.32 37.93 -23.94
CA GLU A 28 -17.76 37.68 -23.83
C GLU A 28 -18.13 36.19 -24.01
N ILE A 29 -17.43 35.46 -24.87
CA ILE A 29 -17.70 34.02 -25.11
C ILE A 29 -17.35 33.19 -23.87
N ILE A 30 -16.20 33.48 -23.25
CA ILE A 30 -15.73 32.77 -22.06
C ILE A 30 -16.57 33.14 -20.84
N ASP A 31 -16.88 34.43 -20.68
CA ASP A 31 -17.72 34.91 -19.59
C ASP A 31 -19.12 34.30 -19.65
N ASN A 32 -19.73 34.23 -20.83
CA ASN A 32 -21.02 33.56 -21.03
C ASN A 32 -20.95 32.06 -20.72
N PHE A 33 -19.86 31.39 -21.12
CA PHE A 33 -19.66 29.97 -20.81
C PHE A 33 -19.49 29.71 -19.31
N ILE A 34 -18.71 30.53 -18.61
CA ILE A 34 -18.54 30.44 -17.15
C ILE A 34 -19.90 30.65 -16.46
N GLN A 35 -20.65 31.68 -16.87
CA GLN A 35 -21.98 31.95 -16.31
C GLN A 35 -22.96 30.78 -16.56
N GLU A 36 -22.97 30.19 -17.75
CA GLU A 36 -23.78 29.02 -18.06
C GLU A 36 -23.47 27.85 -17.11
N LYS A 37 -22.18 27.54 -16.91
CA LYS A 37 -21.74 26.47 -15.99
C LYS A 37 -22.06 26.78 -14.53
N GLN A 38 -22.00 28.04 -14.11
CA GLN A 38 -22.38 28.47 -12.75
C GLN A 38 -23.90 28.39 -12.53
N LEU A 39 -24.71 28.72 -13.54
CA LEU A 39 -26.18 28.65 -13.48
C LEU A 39 -26.70 27.21 -13.50
N ASP A 40 -26.01 26.30 -14.20
CA ASP A 40 -26.31 24.87 -14.24
C ASP A 40 -25.72 24.06 -13.06
N TYR A 41 -25.18 24.74 -12.05
CA TYR A 41 -24.70 24.09 -10.83
C TYR A 41 -25.88 23.43 -10.06
N ARG A 42 -25.89 22.09 -10.01
CA ARG A 42 -26.99 21.26 -9.45
C ARG A 42 -26.60 20.32 -8.30
N ASN A 43 -25.31 20.15 -8.01
CA ASN A 43 -24.83 19.16 -7.04
C ASN A 43 -24.09 19.82 -5.86
N PHE A 44 -24.42 19.39 -4.65
CA PHE A 44 -23.61 19.69 -3.46
C PHE A 44 -22.25 18.97 -3.56
N ASP A 45 -21.20 19.56 -2.97
CA ASP A 45 -19.82 19.05 -2.91
C ASP A 45 -19.02 19.04 -4.25
N LYS A 46 -19.45 19.81 -5.27
CA LYS A 46 -18.64 20.08 -6.48
C LYS A 46 -18.01 21.48 -6.43
N ALA A 47 -16.88 21.67 -7.10
CA ALA A 47 -16.28 22.99 -7.21
C ALA A 47 -17.08 23.88 -8.17
N VAL A 48 -17.14 25.17 -7.89
CA VAL A 48 -17.66 26.18 -8.82
C VAL A 48 -16.66 26.37 -9.95
N PHE A 49 -17.17 26.44 -11.18
CA PHE A 49 -16.35 26.78 -12.34
C PHE A 49 -16.06 28.29 -12.32
N GLU A 50 -14.79 28.69 -12.21
CA GLU A 50 -14.37 30.08 -12.01
C GLU A 50 -13.47 30.61 -13.15
N TRP A 51 -13.47 31.93 -13.36
CA TRP A 51 -12.32 32.59 -13.98
C TRP A 51 -11.19 32.70 -12.94
N ILE A 52 -10.01 32.25 -13.31
CA ILE A 52 -8.85 32.18 -12.42
C ILE A 52 -7.80 33.17 -12.93
N PRO A 53 -7.54 34.27 -12.21
CA PRO A 53 -6.49 35.20 -12.59
C PRO A 53 -5.13 34.49 -12.61
N TYR A 54 -4.35 34.67 -13.68
CA TYR A 54 -3.08 33.94 -13.86
C TYR A 54 -2.07 34.18 -12.73
N ASN A 55 -2.07 35.37 -12.13
CA ASN A 55 -1.21 35.70 -10.97
C ASN A 55 -1.57 34.96 -9.66
N GLU A 56 -2.72 34.27 -9.62
CA GLU A 56 -3.12 33.36 -8.55
C GLU A 56 -2.49 31.97 -8.71
N LEU A 57 -1.94 31.65 -9.90
CA LEU A 57 -1.21 30.41 -10.17
C LEU A 57 0.29 30.65 -9.94
N ILE A 58 0.88 29.92 -8.98
CA ILE A 58 2.33 30.01 -8.69
C ILE A 58 3.02 28.68 -8.90
N GLY A 59 4.33 28.75 -9.17
CA GLY A 59 5.16 27.57 -9.39
C GLY A 59 4.78 26.80 -10.64
N ILE A 60 4.36 27.50 -11.70
CA ILE A 60 3.98 26.91 -12.99
C ILE A 60 5.20 26.13 -13.54
N LYS A 61 5.05 24.81 -13.65
CA LYS A 61 6.07 23.89 -14.19
C LYS A 61 5.47 23.14 -15.38
N GLU A 62 6.01 23.35 -16.57
CA GLU A 62 5.59 22.65 -17.79
C GLU A 62 5.95 21.16 -17.78
N ILE A 63 5.13 20.35 -18.45
CA ILE A 63 5.26 18.90 -18.55
C ILE A 63 5.28 18.49 -20.02
N GLY A 64 6.37 17.84 -20.44
CA GLY A 64 6.47 17.27 -21.79
C GLY A 64 6.59 18.33 -22.88
N LYS A 65 6.09 18.03 -24.09
CA LYS A 65 6.14 18.93 -25.28
C LYS A 65 5.16 20.13 -25.22
N GLY A 66 4.94 20.71 -24.04
CA GLY A 66 4.26 22.01 -23.88
C GLY A 66 2.73 21.99 -23.72
N CYS A 67 2.04 20.85 -23.71
CA CYS A 67 0.56 20.87 -23.64
C CYS A 67 -0.01 21.04 -22.22
N PHE A 68 0.77 20.72 -21.18
CA PHE A 68 0.31 20.77 -19.79
C PHE A 68 1.36 21.40 -18.87
N ALA A 69 0.91 21.99 -17.78
CA ALA A 69 1.74 22.43 -16.67
C ALA A 69 1.09 22.06 -15.34
N THR A 70 1.82 22.21 -14.24
CA THR A 70 1.24 22.21 -12.90
C THR A 70 1.53 23.48 -12.17
N ALA A 71 0.61 23.89 -11.31
CA ALA A 71 0.73 25.07 -10.49
C ALA A 71 0.07 24.86 -9.13
N ILE A 72 0.30 25.79 -8.22
CA ILE A 72 -0.49 25.92 -7.00
C ILE A 72 -1.41 27.12 -7.18
N TRP A 73 -2.70 26.92 -6.98
CA TRP A 73 -3.69 27.99 -7.01
C TRP A 73 -3.86 28.59 -5.60
N LYS A 74 -3.34 29.80 -5.39
CA LYS A 74 -3.30 30.49 -4.08
C LYS A 74 -4.67 30.56 -3.40
N LYS A 75 -5.67 31.13 -4.07
CA LYS A 75 -7.04 31.26 -3.52
C LYS A 75 -7.81 29.93 -3.54
N GLY A 76 -7.52 29.08 -4.52
CA GLY A 76 -8.11 27.76 -4.66
C GLY A 76 -9.60 27.73 -5.04
N PRO A 77 -10.13 26.53 -5.30
CA PRO A 77 -11.51 26.33 -5.75
C PRO A 77 -12.54 26.58 -4.66
N LEU A 78 -13.69 27.10 -5.05
CA LEU A 78 -14.86 27.30 -4.19
C LEU A 78 -15.78 26.08 -4.22
N PHE A 79 -16.16 25.54 -3.06
CA PHE A 79 -17.09 24.41 -2.91
C PHE A 79 -18.34 24.80 -2.12
N HIS A 80 -19.45 24.08 -2.33
CA HIS A 80 -20.68 24.21 -1.53
C HIS A 80 -21.00 22.89 -0.80
N TYR A 81 -20.81 22.86 0.52
CA TYR A 81 -20.95 21.61 1.30
C TYR A 81 -22.41 21.30 1.67
N LYS A 82 -22.83 20.04 1.46
CA LYS A 82 -24.24 19.59 1.61
C LYS A 82 -24.79 19.70 3.03
N ASN A 83 -23.93 19.51 4.04
CA ASN A 83 -24.36 19.39 5.44
C ASN A 83 -24.47 20.74 6.16
N GLU A 84 -23.72 21.75 5.69
CA GLU A 84 -23.54 23.05 6.35
C GLU A 84 -24.26 24.20 5.61
N ASN A 85 -24.54 24.04 4.31
CA ASN A 85 -25.13 25.08 3.46
C ASN A 85 -24.24 26.35 3.37
N GLU A 86 -22.92 26.13 3.32
CA GLU A 86 -21.87 27.14 3.31
C GLU A 86 -20.96 27.01 2.08
N TRP A 87 -20.34 28.14 1.68
CA TRP A 87 -19.37 28.23 0.59
C TRP A 87 -17.95 28.33 1.15
N VAL A 88 -17.06 27.40 0.78
CA VAL A 88 -15.69 27.30 1.32
C VAL A 88 -14.66 27.32 0.18
N LYS A 89 -13.61 28.15 0.29
CA LYS A 89 -12.46 28.11 -0.62
C LYS A 89 -11.37 27.17 -0.08
N LYS A 90 -10.88 26.26 -0.93
CA LYS A 90 -9.75 25.39 -0.61
C LYS A 90 -8.43 26.00 -1.10
N SER A 91 -7.89 26.96 -0.35
CA SER A 91 -6.69 27.71 -0.75
C SER A 91 -5.42 26.86 -0.88
N TYR A 92 -4.52 27.27 -1.78
CA TYR A 92 -3.27 26.58 -2.14
C TYR A 92 -3.46 25.18 -2.72
N GLU A 93 -4.50 25.00 -3.52
CA GLU A 93 -4.77 23.71 -4.18
C GLU A 93 -3.74 23.43 -5.28
N PHE A 94 -3.22 22.20 -5.32
CA PHE A 94 -2.44 21.73 -6.44
C PHE A 94 -3.35 21.53 -7.66
N VAL A 95 -3.00 22.20 -8.75
CA VAL A 95 -3.79 22.19 -9.98
C VAL A 95 -2.96 21.78 -11.17
N THR A 96 -3.62 21.11 -12.12
CA THR A 96 -3.06 20.83 -13.44
C THR A 96 -3.59 21.88 -14.41
N LEU A 97 -2.71 22.41 -15.25
CA LEU A 97 -3.01 23.38 -16.29
C LEU A 97 -2.90 22.70 -17.65
N LYS A 98 -3.87 22.90 -18.53
CA LYS A 98 -3.81 22.50 -19.95
C LYS A 98 -3.84 23.74 -20.82
N PHE A 99 -2.83 23.91 -21.66
CA PHE A 99 -2.76 25.04 -22.59
C PHE A 99 -3.67 24.78 -23.80
N LEU A 100 -4.41 25.82 -24.20
CA LEU A 100 -5.31 25.81 -25.36
C LEU A 100 -4.69 26.67 -26.47
N TYR A 101 -3.90 26.05 -27.35
CA TYR A 101 -3.14 26.75 -28.39
C TYR A 101 -3.95 27.10 -29.65
N ASP A 102 -5.15 26.55 -29.82
CA ASP A 102 -6.00 26.79 -31.01
C ASP A 102 -7.16 27.74 -30.68
N ILE A 103 -6.90 29.05 -30.82
CA ILE A 103 -7.85 30.13 -30.46
C ILE A 103 -8.98 30.27 -31.49
N GLN A 104 -8.80 29.82 -32.75
CA GLN A 104 -9.84 29.92 -33.80
C GLN A 104 -11.07 29.03 -33.51
N HIS A 105 -10.93 28.06 -32.60
CA HIS A 105 -11.95 27.08 -32.25
C HIS A 105 -12.15 26.94 -30.73
N ILE A 106 -11.94 28.01 -29.96
CA ILE A 106 -12.06 27.94 -28.49
C ILE A 106 -13.42 27.37 -28.03
N THR A 107 -14.50 27.66 -28.76
CA THR A 107 -15.85 27.09 -28.52
C THR A 107 -15.89 25.56 -28.64
N ASP A 108 -15.15 24.98 -29.60
CA ASP A 108 -15.07 23.53 -29.77
C ASP A 108 -14.28 22.86 -28.63
N GLU A 109 -13.27 23.54 -28.09
CA GLU A 109 -12.54 23.08 -26.89
C GLU A 109 -13.37 23.26 -25.61
N LEU A 110 -14.14 24.34 -25.47
CA LEU A 110 -15.07 24.54 -24.36
C LEU A 110 -16.18 23.48 -24.34
N ASN A 111 -16.70 23.10 -25.50
CA ASN A 111 -17.69 22.02 -25.64
C ASN A 111 -17.14 20.64 -25.25
N LYS A 112 -15.82 20.44 -25.29
CA LYS A 112 -15.16 19.20 -24.84
C LYS A 112 -14.97 19.14 -23.32
N ILE A 113 -15.22 20.21 -22.55
CA ILE A 113 -15.03 20.24 -21.08
C ILE A 113 -15.77 19.13 -20.35
N GLU A 114 -16.98 18.78 -20.80
CA GLU A 114 -17.76 17.68 -20.22
C GLU A 114 -17.13 16.30 -20.48
N SER A 115 -16.42 16.14 -21.61
CA SER A 115 -15.69 14.91 -21.91
C SER A 115 -14.49 14.71 -20.99
N TYR A 116 -13.86 15.81 -20.54
CA TYR A 116 -12.76 15.78 -19.57
C TYR A 116 -13.23 15.49 -18.13
N SER A 117 -14.52 15.70 -17.82
CA SER A 117 -15.10 15.57 -16.46
C SER A 117 -15.52 14.13 -16.08
N LYS A 118 -14.96 13.10 -16.73
CA LYS A 118 -15.25 11.68 -16.43
C LYS A 118 -14.35 11.15 -15.31
N TYR A 119 -14.87 10.27 -14.46
CA TYR A 119 -14.13 9.52 -13.43
C TYR A 119 -13.32 10.43 -12.47
N ASP A 120 -13.98 11.24 -11.63
CA ASP A 120 -13.36 12.06 -10.55
C ASP A 120 -12.42 13.22 -10.97
N VAL A 121 -12.24 13.49 -12.28
CA VAL A 121 -11.55 14.70 -12.75
C VAL A 121 -12.51 15.89 -12.67
N ILE A 122 -12.09 16.94 -11.95
CA ILE A 122 -12.86 18.17 -11.73
C ILE A 122 -12.15 19.31 -12.47
N VAL A 123 -12.88 19.98 -13.35
CA VAL A 123 -12.41 21.21 -14.00
C VAL A 123 -12.83 22.39 -13.12
N PHE A 124 -11.85 23.11 -12.59
CA PHE A 124 -12.08 24.23 -11.69
C PHE A 124 -12.36 25.54 -12.43
N GLY A 125 -11.84 25.70 -13.64
CA GLY A 125 -12.00 26.97 -14.34
C GLY A 125 -11.07 27.19 -15.51
N ILE A 126 -11.05 28.45 -15.94
CA ILE A 126 -10.24 28.94 -17.06
C ILE A 126 -9.33 30.06 -16.54
N SER A 127 -8.09 30.09 -17.01
CA SER A 127 -7.14 31.18 -16.84
C SER A 127 -6.62 31.60 -18.21
N GLN A 128 -5.97 32.76 -18.31
CA GLN A 128 -5.21 33.15 -19.51
C GLN A 128 -3.85 33.67 -19.13
N ASN A 129 -2.82 33.22 -19.82
CA ASN A 129 -1.49 33.78 -19.64
C ASN A 129 -1.48 35.22 -20.21
N PRO A 130 -1.18 36.26 -19.41
CA PRO A 130 -1.19 37.64 -19.88
C PRO A 130 -0.07 37.95 -20.88
N ASP A 131 1.02 37.17 -20.89
CA ASP A 131 2.17 37.40 -21.76
C ASP A 131 2.00 36.72 -23.13
N THR A 132 1.38 35.55 -23.17
CA THR A 132 1.20 34.77 -24.41
C THR A 132 -0.22 34.81 -24.98
N GLU A 133 -1.17 35.38 -24.23
CA GLU A 133 -2.61 35.40 -24.50
C GLU A 133 -3.26 34.00 -24.63
N VAL A 134 -2.51 32.94 -24.32
CA VAL A 134 -2.98 31.54 -24.39
C VAL A 134 -3.92 31.24 -23.21
N TYR A 135 -5.09 30.70 -23.52
CA TYR A 135 -6.03 30.22 -22.50
C TYR A 135 -5.59 28.88 -21.91
N LEU A 136 -5.94 28.68 -20.65
CA LEU A 136 -5.54 27.54 -19.83
C LEU A 136 -6.77 26.98 -19.16
N LEU A 137 -6.99 25.67 -19.26
CA LEU A 137 -7.94 24.97 -18.39
C LEU A 137 -7.25 24.57 -17.09
N VAL A 138 -7.92 24.79 -15.96
CA VAL A 138 -7.41 24.47 -14.62
C VAL A 138 -8.20 23.28 -14.07
N PHE A 139 -7.51 22.20 -13.71
CA PHE A 139 -8.08 20.95 -13.21
C PHE A 139 -7.61 20.64 -11.79
N ASN A 140 -8.34 19.75 -11.11
CA ASN A 140 -7.80 19.04 -9.96
C ASN A 140 -6.56 18.21 -10.35
N ASP A 141 -5.75 17.92 -9.35
CA ASP A 141 -4.50 17.19 -9.45
C ASP A 141 -4.66 15.75 -10.01
N ILE A 142 -5.84 15.14 -9.87
CA ILE A 142 -6.19 13.82 -10.44
C ILE A 142 -6.02 13.76 -11.96
N CYS A 143 -6.19 14.89 -12.66
CA CYS A 143 -6.03 14.96 -14.12
C CYS A 143 -4.62 14.54 -14.59
N PHE A 144 -3.59 14.74 -13.76
CA PHE A 144 -2.20 14.47 -14.12
C PHE A 144 -1.88 12.98 -14.36
N ASP A 145 -2.54 12.06 -13.65
CA ASP A 145 -2.23 10.63 -13.77
C ASP A 145 -2.71 10.01 -15.07
N ARG A 146 -3.51 10.74 -15.85
CA ARG A 146 -4.10 10.23 -17.09
C ARG A 146 -3.33 10.51 -18.35
N TYR A 147 -2.44 11.50 -18.39
CA TYR A 147 -1.84 11.94 -19.64
C TYR A 147 -0.36 11.58 -19.75
N CYS A 148 0.03 11.15 -20.95
CA CYS A 148 1.39 10.76 -21.28
C CYS A 148 2.35 11.93 -21.26
N LYS A 149 3.34 11.89 -20.37
CA LYS A 149 4.39 12.93 -20.26
C LYS A 149 5.22 13.12 -21.55
N LYS A 150 5.25 12.13 -22.45
CA LYS A 150 6.03 12.17 -23.70
C LYS A 150 5.28 12.83 -24.86
N CYS A 151 4.01 12.47 -25.08
CA CYS A 151 3.22 12.96 -26.22
C CYS A 151 2.03 13.84 -25.87
N GLY A 152 1.61 13.90 -24.60
CA GLY A 152 0.45 14.69 -24.16
C GLY A 152 -0.92 14.02 -24.34
N ASN A 153 -0.99 12.86 -24.98
CA ASN A 153 -2.25 12.11 -25.15
C ASN A 153 -2.61 11.32 -23.89
N GLU A 154 -3.88 10.99 -23.72
CA GLU A 154 -4.34 10.14 -22.62
C GLU A 154 -3.62 8.79 -22.68
N TYR A 155 -3.18 8.28 -21.53
CA TYR A 155 -2.64 6.95 -21.40
C TYR A 155 -3.71 5.93 -21.77
N ASP A 156 -3.42 5.07 -22.73
CA ASP A 156 -4.25 3.93 -23.08
C ASP A 156 -4.48 3.01 -21.86
N ASN A 157 -3.53 2.98 -20.92
CA ASN A 157 -3.78 2.49 -19.56
C ASN A 157 -3.19 3.41 -18.49
N ILE A 158 -4.11 3.99 -17.71
CA ILE A 158 -3.85 4.95 -16.64
C ILE A 158 -3.06 4.32 -15.48
N CYS A 159 -3.43 3.11 -15.04
CA CYS A 159 -2.82 2.44 -13.89
C CYS A 159 -1.31 2.19 -14.08
N TYR A 160 -0.87 2.02 -15.33
CA TYR A 160 0.51 1.72 -15.67
C TYR A 160 1.19 2.82 -16.47
N LYS A 161 0.52 3.97 -16.66
CA LYS A 161 1.05 5.12 -17.40
C LYS A 161 1.59 4.70 -18.77
N TRP A 162 0.84 3.83 -19.46
CA TRP A 162 1.21 3.25 -20.75
C TRP A 162 0.56 4.01 -21.91
N CYS A 163 1.37 4.40 -22.91
CA CYS A 163 0.91 5.13 -24.10
C CYS A 163 1.29 4.37 -25.37
N LYS A 164 0.27 3.84 -26.05
CA LYS A 164 0.39 3.04 -27.27
C LYS A 164 1.06 3.82 -28.39
N GLU A 165 0.67 5.08 -28.58
CA GLU A 165 1.22 5.91 -29.63
C GLU A 165 2.71 6.21 -29.43
N CYS A 166 3.13 6.53 -28.19
CA CYS A 166 4.55 6.69 -27.87
C CYS A 166 5.34 5.42 -28.14
N GLN A 167 4.78 4.25 -27.82
CA GLN A 167 5.46 2.98 -28.07
C GLN A 167 5.54 2.66 -29.57
N ILE A 168 4.47 2.87 -30.33
CA ILE A 168 4.48 2.70 -31.80
C ILE A 168 5.53 3.61 -32.44
N ASN A 169 5.61 4.87 -32.01
CA ASN A 169 6.59 5.82 -32.55
C ASN A 169 8.03 5.41 -32.20
N GLN A 170 8.25 4.84 -31.01
CA GLN A 170 9.54 4.27 -30.66
C GLN A 170 9.90 3.07 -31.57
N LEU A 171 8.97 2.13 -31.77
CA LEU A 171 9.20 0.94 -32.60
C LEU A 171 9.48 1.29 -34.06
N LYS A 172 8.78 2.27 -34.62
CA LYS A 172 9.03 2.76 -35.99
C LYS A 172 10.47 3.24 -36.19
N ASN A 173 11.09 3.82 -35.16
CA ASN A 173 12.48 4.26 -35.23
C ASN A 173 13.47 3.08 -35.20
N ASP A 174 13.06 1.93 -34.66
CA ASP A 174 13.91 0.75 -34.44
C ASP A 174 13.69 -0.36 -35.48
N PHE A 175 12.78 -0.19 -36.46
CA PHE A 175 12.44 -1.23 -37.45
C PHE A 175 13.63 -1.80 -38.21
N THR A 176 14.69 -1.01 -38.41
CA THR A 176 15.93 -1.47 -39.07
C THR A 176 16.72 -2.51 -38.27
N ASN A 177 16.41 -2.70 -36.99
CA ASN A 177 17.13 -3.62 -36.10
C ASN A 177 16.61 -5.07 -36.16
N TRP A 178 15.49 -5.34 -36.85
CA TRP A 178 14.83 -6.65 -36.90
C TRP A 178 14.65 -7.16 -38.34
N THR A 179 15.75 -7.32 -39.07
CA THR A 179 15.72 -7.89 -40.43
C THR A 179 16.12 -9.36 -40.44
N SER A 180 15.32 -10.18 -41.12
CA SER A 180 15.61 -11.57 -41.45
C SER A 180 16.37 -11.73 -42.77
N GLY A 181 16.57 -10.63 -43.51
CA GLY A 181 17.05 -10.66 -44.90
C GLY A 181 15.97 -11.04 -45.93
N ASN A 182 14.70 -11.25 -45.51
CA ASN A 182 13.57 -11.52 -46.41
C ASN A 182 12.50 -10.43 -46.23
N ILE A 183 12.29 -9.63 -47.29
CA ILE A 183 11.38 -8.48 -47.28
C ILE A 183 9.96 -8.86 -46.86
N LYS A 184 9.45 -10.00 -47.31
CA LYS A 184 8.08 -10.44 -47.03
C LYS A 184 7.89 -10.81 -45.56
N LEU A 185 8.92 -11.39 -44.93
CA LEU A 185 8.91 -11.71 -43.50
C LEU A 185 9.11 -10.47 -42.64
N ASP A 186 10.01 -9.58 -43.05
CA ASP A 186 10.27 -8.31 -42.36
C ASP A 186 9.00 -7.43 -42.34
N ASP A 187 8.29 -7.33 -43.47
CA ASP A 187 7.00 -6.63 -43.56
C ASP A 187 5.95 -7.25 -42.63
N PHE A 188 5.92 -8.58 -42.52
CA PHE A 188 5.02 -9.30 -41.61
C PHE A 188 5.36 -9.01 -40.14
N ILE A 189 6.64 -9.04 -39.76
CA ILE A 189 7.10 -8.74 -38.40
C ILE A 189 6.73 -7.31 -38.02
N GLN A 190 7.01 -6.33 -38.88
CA GLN A 190 6.64 -4.92 -38.64
C GLN A 190 5.12 -4.74 -38.50
N LYS A 191 4.33 -5.40 -39.37
CA LYS A 191 2.87 -5.40 -39.27
C LYS A 191 2.39 -5.94 -37.92
N MET A 192 3.03 -6.99 -37.40
CA MET A 192 2.70 -7.55 -36.08
C MET A 192 3.12 -6.63 -34.93
N GLN A 193 4.29 -5.99 -35.02
CA GLN A 193 4.78 -5.01 -34.04
C GLN A 193 3.90 -3.75 -33.96
N LEU A 194 3.15 -3.40 -35.00
CA LEU A 194 2.19 -2.28 -34.97
C LEU A 194 0.84 -2.65 -34.33
N LYS A 195 0.54 -3.95 -34.16
CA LYS A 195 -0.72 -4.46 -33.56
C LYS A 195 -0.66 -4.60 -32.03
N ILE A 196 0.23 -3.87 -31.33
CA ILE A 196 0.42 -4.03 -29.87
C ILE A 196 -0.84 -3.68 -29.08
N TYR A 197 -1.10 -4.53 -28.08
CA TYR A 197 -2.04 -4.31 -26.99
C TYR A 197 -1.26 -4.40 -25.67
N GLU A 198 -1.67 -3.68 -24.62
CA GLU A 198 -1.98 -4.43 -23.41
C GLU A 198 -0.92 -5.36 -22.79
N TYR A 199 0.33 -4.96 -22.48
CA TYR A 199 1.39 -5.84 -21.92
C TYR A 199 1.98 -6.94 -22.83
N ASN A 200 1.94 -6.77 -24.15
CA ASN A 200 2.44 -7.83 -25.04
C ASN A 200 3.97 -7.97 -25.09
N ILE A 201 4.40 -9.23 -25.23
CA ILE A 201 5.70 -9.64 -25.76
C ILE A 201 5.86 -9.07 -27.18
N LEU A 202 7.00 -8.43 -27.49
CA LEU A 202 7.28 -7.93 -28.83
C LEU A 202 7.65 -9.10 -29.75
N PHE A 203 6.89 -9.30 -30.83
CA PHE A 203 7.22 -10.28 -31.86
C PHE A 203 8.41 -9.79 -32.70
N GLU A 204 9.52 -10.54 -32.71
CA GLU A 204 10.75 -10.14 -33.42
C GLU A 204 11.40 -11.26 -34.23
N TRP A 205 12.31 -10.88 -35.12
CA TRP A 205 13.25 -11.83 -35.72
C TRP A 205 14.37 -12.13 -34.72
N ILE A 206 14.67 -13.42 -34.52
CA ILE A 206 15.69 -13.86 -33.56
C ILE A 206 16.78 -14.61 -34.32
N PRO A 207 18.01 -14.08 -34.40
CA PRO A 207 19.13 -14.79 -35.02
C PRO A 207 19.39 -16.14 -34.33
N TYR A 208 19.57 -17.20 -35.11
CA TYR A 208 19.68 -18.56 -34.56
C TYR A 208 20.88 -18.76 -33.62
N ASN A 209 21.98 -18.02 -33.85
CA ASN A 209 23.18 -18.04 -33.01
C ASN A 209 22.98 -17.44 -31.60
N GLU A 210 21.83 -16.82 -31.34
CA GLU A 210 21.40 -16.35 -30.02
C GLU A 210 20.85 -17.48 -29.14
N PHE A 211 20.64 -18.69 -29.68
CA PHE A 211 20.18 -19.86 -28.93
C PHE A 211 21.33 -20.77 -28.47
N ILE A 212 21.22 -21.26 -27.24
CA ILE A 212 22.00 -22.39 -26.71
C ILE A 212 21.02 -23.57 -26.59
N ILE A 213 21.13 -24.55 -27.47
CA ILE A 213 20.26 -25.73 -27.46
C ILE A 213 20.54 -26.59 -26.23
N ILE A 214 19.50 -26.96 -25.49
CA ILE A 214 19.58 -27.77 -24.27
C ILE A 214 19.17 -29.22 -24.53
N GLU A 215 18.00 -29.44 -25.13
CA GLU A 215 17.38 -30.78 -25.25
C GLU A 215 16.38 -30.84 -26.42
N GLY A 216 16.31 -31.97 -27.13
CA GLY A 216 15.33 -32.22 -28.20
C GLY A 216 14.19 -33.13 -27.71
N LEU A 217 12.96 -32.65 -27.80
CA LEU A 217 11.72 -33.43 -27.61
C LEU A 217 11.15 -33.81 -28.99
N GLU A 218 10.22 -34.78 -29.06
CA GLU A 218 9.66 -35.27 -30.33
C GLU A 218 9.08 -34.16 -31.24
N ASN A 219 8.56 -33.05 -30.68
CA ASN A 219 7.94 -31.96 -31.44
C ASN A 219 8.54 -30.56 -31.19
N TYR A 220 9.49 -30.41 -30.26
CA TYR A 220 10.04 -29.12 -29.84
C TYR A 220 11.49 -29.23 -29.42
N THR A 221 12.28 -28.18 -29.59
CA THR A 221 13.66 -28.09 -29.10
C THR A 221 13.73 -27.05 -27.99
N LEU A 222 14.22 -27.46 -26.80
CA LEU A 222 14.43 -26.55 -25.69
C LEU A 222 15.75 -25.79 -25.85
N ALA A 223 15.73 -24.47 -25.68
CA ALA A 223 16.91 -23.61 -25.80
C ALA A 223 16.96 -22.49 -24.76
N ILE A 224 18.15 -21.93 -24.51
CA ILE A 224 18.35 -20.65 -23.81
C ILE A 224 18.59 -19.58 -24.86
N TRP A 225 17.79 -18.52 -24.81
CA TRP A 225 18.02 -17.32 -25.60
C TRP A 225 18.90 -16.32 -24.83
N LYS A 226 20.08 -16.02 -25.38
CA LYS A 226 21.12 -15.21 -24.71
C LYS A 226 20.67 -13.77 -24.42
N LYS A 227 19.97 -13.13 -25.35
CA LYS A 227 19.60 -11.70 -25.29
C LYS A 227 18.18 -11.39 -24.82
N ASP A 228 17.33 -12.41 -24.62
CA ASP A 228 15.91 -12.31 -24.21
C ASP A 228 15.04 -11.37 -25.09
N SER A 229 13.72 -11.42 -24.88
CA SER A 229 12.70 -10.61 -25.54
C SER A 229 12.68 -9.18 -25.01
N LEU A 230 12.43 -8.22 -25.92
CA LEU A 230 12.00 -6.87 -25.52
C LEU A 230 10.67 -6.96 -24.77
N TYR A 231 10.66 -6.54 -23.50
CA TYR A 231 9.44 -6.36 -22.72
C TYR A 231 9.35 -4.92 -22.19
N TYR A 232 8.12 -4.46 -21.94
CA TYR A 232 7.89 -3.14 -21.36
C TYR A 232 8.08 -3.18 -19.84
N ASP A 233 9.09 -2.49 -19.33
CA ASP A 233 9.33 -2.38 -17.90
C ASP A 233 8.38 -1.36 -17.25
N LYS A 234 7.50 -1.86 -16.38
CA LYS A 234 6.44 -1.10 -15.69
C LYS A 234 6.97 -0.06 -14.72
N MET A 235 8.18 -0.26 -14.20
CA MET A 235 8.79 0.62 -13.20
C MET A 235 9.49 1.81 -13.87
N TYR A 236 10.04 1.60 -15.06
CA TYR A 236 10.85 2.59 -15.77
C TYR A 236 10.22 3.16 -17.06
N ASN A 237 9.04 2.67 -17.46
CA ASN A 237 8.29 3.14 -18.63
C ASN A 237 9.09 3.10 -19.96
N LYS A 238 9.92 2.05 -20.11
CA LYS A 238 10.80 1.82 -21.28
C LYS A 238 10.85 0.33 -21.63
N LEU A 239 11.24 0.03 -22.86
CA LEU A 239 11.50 -1.34 -23.31
C LEU A 239 12.88 -1.78 -22.81
N GLU A 240 12.95 -2.93 -22.14
CA GLU A 240 14.19 -3.51 -21.64
C GLU A 240 14.35 -4.95 -22.14
N ARG A 241 15.61 -5.41 -22.18
CA ARG A 241 15.98 -6.81 -22.36
C ARG A 241 16.56 -7.31 -21.04
N ARG A 242 16.09 -8.45 -20.53
CA ARG A 242 16.82 -9.23 -19.52
C ARG A 242 17.79 -10.17 -20.23
N SER A 243 18.66 -10.88 -19.52
CA SER A 243 19.54 -11.88 -20.13
C SER A 243 19.12 -13.29 -19.71
N ASN A 244 19.31 -14.26 -20.63
CA ASN A 244 19.16 -15.71 -20.41
C ASN A 244 17.74 -16.23 -20.14
N LYS A 245 16.84 -16.14 -21.14
CA LYS A 245 15.48 -16.72 -21.03
C LYS A 245 15.37 -18.09 -21.65
N LYS A 246 14.63 -18.97 -20.97
CA LYS A 246 14.29 -20.31 -21.46
C LYS A 246 13.19 -20.20 -22.53
N VAL A 247 13.40 -20.82 -23.69
CA VAL A 247 12.48 -20.80 -24.82
C VAL A 247 12.34 -22.19 -25.45
N TYR A 248 11.26 -22.40 -26.18
CA TYR A 248 11.05 -23.61 -26.97
C TYR A 248 10.94 -23.28 -28.45
N LEU A 249 11.65 -24.03 -29.28
CA LEU A 249 11.69 -23.88 -30.71
C LEU A 249 10.83 -24.97 -31.35
N LYS A 250 9.80 -24.58 -32.12
CA LYS A 250 8.96 -25.51 -32.89
C LYS A 250 9.34 -25.43 -34.37
N SER A 251 9.66 -26.58 -34.95
CA SER A 251 9.90 -26.67 -36.40
C SER A 251 8.59 -26.57 -37.19
N LEU A 252 8.59 -25.75 -38.24
CA LEU A 252 7.51 -25.69 -39.21
C LEU A 252 7.87 -26.62 -40.37
N TYR A 253 7.35 -27.85 -40.34
CA TYR A 253 7.81 -28.98 -41.17
C TYR A 253 7.61 -28.82 -42.69
N ASN A 254 6.96 -27.76 -43.16
CA ASN A 254 6.66 -27.51 -44.58
C ASN A 254 7.29 -26.23 -45.18
N SER A 255 8.10 -25.47 -44.44
CA SER A 255 8.49 -24.11 -44.85
C SER A 255 9.98 -23.98 -45.19
N GLN A 256 10.36 -24.32 -46.42
CA GLN A 256 11.60 -23.79 -47.03
C GLN A 256 11.32 -22.46 -47.77
N GLU A 257 10.06 -22.18 -48.11
CA GLU A 257 9.64 -20.94 -48.78
C GLU A 257 8.60 -20.14 -47.96
N ILE A 258 8.67 -18.81 -48.01
CA ILE A 258 7.75 -17.90 -47.30
C ILE A 258 6.51 -17.62 -48.18
N THR A 259 5.46 -18.43 -48.02
CA THR A 259 4.16 -18.27 -48.71
C THR A 259 3.15 -17.50 -47.86
N ASP A 260 2.02 -17.08 -48.44
CA ASP A 260 0.93 -16.46 -47.67
C ASP A 260 0.27 -17.45 -46.70
N GLU A 261 0.25 -18.74 -47.07
CA GLU A 261 -0.23 -19.83 -46.22
C GLU A 261 0.66 -20.01 -44.97
N PHE A 262 1.99 -19.94 -45.15
CA PHE A 262 2.95 -19.94 -44.05
C PHE A 262 2.74 -18.77 -43.08
N LEU A 263 2.56 -17.55 -43.60
CA LEU A 263 2.28 -16.38 -42.75
C LEU A 263 0.92 -16.48 -42.04
N HIS A 264 -0.08 -17.08 -42.69
CA HIS A 264 -1.39 -17.32 -42.06
C HIS A 264 -1.31 -18.37 -40.95
N GLU A 265 -0.49 -19.41 -41.13
CA GLU A 265 -0.19 -20.39 -40.10
C GLU A 265 0.43 -19.71 -38.88
N ILE A 266 1.43 -18.84 -39.07
CA ILE A 266 2.04 -18.05 -37.98
C ILE A 266 1.01 -17.12 -37.30
N GLU A 267 0.19 -16.40 -38.08
CA GLU A 267 -0.85 -15.51 -37.55
C GLU A 267 -1.89 -16.27 -36.70
N SER A 268 -2.13 -17.55 -36.99
CA SER A 268 -3.02 -18.41 -36.19
C SER A 268 -2.46 -18.67 -34.77
N TYR A 269 -1.15 -18.83 -34.63
CA TYR A 269 -0.50 -19.03 -33.34
C TYR A 269 -0.41 -17.73 -32.52
N LEU A 270 -0.35 -16.57 -33.20
CA LEU A 270 -0.22 -15.25 -32.56
C LEU A 270 -1.47 -14.78 -31.79
N LYS A 271 -2.63 -15.43 -31.96
CA LYS A 271 -3.86 -15.11 -31.21
C LYS A 271 -3.76 -15.35 -29.69
N ASN A 272 -2.74 -16.08 -29.22
CA ASN A 272 -2.59 -16.49 -27.82
C ASN A 272 -1.48 -15.76 -27.03
N ASN A 273 -0.82 -14.72 -27.59
CA ASN A 273 0.17 -13.86 -26.91
C ASN A 273 1.42 -14.54 -26.29
N GLU A 274 1.77 -15.77 -26.67
CA GLU A 274 2.84 -16.57 -26.02
C GLU A 274 4.08 -16.84 -26.89
N ILE A 275 4.28 -16.06 -27.96
CA ILE A 275 5.35 -16.26 -28.96
C ILE A 275 6.27 -15.05 -28.99
N PHE A 276 7.58 -15.30 -28.88
CA PHE A 276 8.62 -14.27 -28.93
C PHE A 276 8.96 -13.84 -30.36
N GLY A 277 8.91 -14.77 -31.30
CA GLY A 277 9.41 -14.46 -32.64
C GLY A 277 9.58 -15.68 -33.54
N ILE A 278 10.27 -15.42 -34.65
CA ILE A 278 10.68 -16.42 -35.64
C ILE A 278 12.20 -16.43 -35.70
N SER A 279 12.75 -17.62 -35.89
CA SER A 279 14.14 -17.83 -36.25
C SER A 279 14.23 -18.75 -37.47
N GLN A 280 15.41 -18.89 -38.05
CA GLN A 280 15.67 -19.85 -39.10
C GLN A 280 16.97 -20.58 -38.79
N ASN A 281 16.94 -21.90 -38.83
CA ASN A 281 18.15 -22.69 -38.69
C ASN A 281 19.03 -22.50 -39.94
N PRO A 282 20.27 -21.99 -39.82
CA PRO A 282 21.12 -21.72 -40.97
C PRO A 282 21.59 -23.00 -41.68
N ASP A 283 21.58 -24.15 -41.01
CA ASP A 283 22.07 -25.42 -41.56
C ASP A 283 20.96 -26.17 -42.32
N THR A 284 19.71 -26.07 -41.87
CA THR A 284 18.57 -26.79 -42.47
C THR A 284 17.62 -25.89 -43.27
N GLU A 285 17.80 -24.58 -43.18
CA GLU A 285 16.93 -23.52 -43.72
C GLU A 285 15.48 -23.55 -43.22
N VAL A 286 15.18 -24.40 -42.22
CA VAL A 286 13.84 -24.53 -41.64
C VAL A 286 13.55 -23.36 -40.71
N TYR A 287 12.39 -22.73 -40.88
CA TYR A 287 11.88 -21.71 -39.97
C TYR A 287 11.36 -22.32 -38.66
N LEU A 288 11.68 -21.65 -37.55
CA LEU A 288 11.36 -22.05 -36.19
C LEU A 288 10.52 -20.97 -35.52
N LEU A 289 9.44 -21.38 -34.86
CA LEU A 289 8.69 -20.51 -33.94
C LEU A 289 9.28 -20.58 -32.54
N VAL A 290 9.45 -19.42 -31.90
CA VAL A 290 10.08 -19.28 -30.59
C VAL A 290 9.01 -19.01 -29.54
N PHE A 291 8.70 -20.01 -28.72
CA PHE A 291 7.66 -19.98 -27.70
C PHE A 291 8.20 -19.60 -26.32
N ASN A 292 7.36 -18.91 -25.55
CA ASN A 292 7.57 -18.65 -24.13
C ASN A 292 7.55 -19.94 -23.30
N ASP A 293 8.33 -20.01 -22.22
CA ASP A 293 8.36 -21.19 -21.34
C ASP A 293 7.03 -21.42 -20.62
N ILE A 294 6.25 -20.36 -20.41
CA ILE A 294 4.87 -20.40 -19.91
C ILE A 294 3.93 -21.19 -20.83
N TYR A 295 4.19 -21.23 -22.15
CA TYR A 295 3.39 -21.99 -23.11
C TYR A 295 3.25 -23.46 -22.68
N PHE A 296 4.31 -24.10 -22.19
CA PHE A 296 4.26 -25.50 -21.77
C PHE A 296 3.52 -25.74 -20.43
N GLY A 297 3.19 -24.67 -19.69
CA GLY A 297 2.24 -24.75 -18.58
C GLY A 297 0.79 -24.91 -19.05
N HIS A 298 0.49 -24.58 -20.31
CA HIS A 298 -0.87 -24.58 -20.86
C HIS A 298 -1.15 -25.74 -21.81
N TYR A 299 -0.15 -26.49 -22.31
CA TYR A 299 -0.33 -27.55 -23.31
C TYR A 299 0.26 -28.91 -22.89
N CYS A 300 -0.44 -29.99 -23.25
CA CYS A 300 -0.12 -31.36 -22.86
C CYS A 300 1.09 -31.92 -23.62
N GLU A 301 2.10 -32.36 -22.88
CA GLU A 301 3.33 -32.96 -23.43
C GLU A 301 3.10 -34.28 -24.18
N ARG A 302 2.02 -35.02 -23.88
CA ARG A 302 1.72 -36.33 -24.49
C ARG A 302 0.97 -36.23 -25.83
N CYS A 303 0.02 -35.30 -25.94
CA CYS A 303 -0.85 -35.20 -27.12
C CYS A 303 -0.83 -33.85 -27.82
N GLY A 304 -0.17 -32.83 -27.27
CA GLY A 304 -0.08 -31.48 -27.84
C GLY A 304 -1.32 -30.60 -27.67
N ASN A 305 -2.42 -31.11 -27.12
CA ASN A 305 -3.64 -30.34 -26.87
C ASN A 305 -3.50 -29.45 -25.62
N LYS A 306 -4.25 -28.34 -25.57
CA LYS A 306 -4.29 -27.47 -24.37
C LYS A 306 -4.75 -28.28 -23.16
N TYR A 307 -4.09 -28.13 -22.02
CA TYR A 307 -4.55 -28.72 -20.76
C TYR A 307 -5.96 -28.18 -20.44
N ASP A 308 -6.89 -29.08 -20.15
CA ASP A 308 -8.21 -28.73 -19.65
C ASP A 308 -8.11 -28.02 -18.28
N ASN A 309 -7.05 -28.30 -17.50
CA ASN A 309 -6.67 -27.55 -16.30
C ASN A 309 -5.15 -27.32 -16.27
N SER A 310 -4.71 -26.13 -16.67
CA SER A 310 -3.29 -25.77 -16.77
C SER A 310 -2.58 -25.65 -15.41
N PHE A 311 -3.29 -25.28 -14.34
CA PHE A 311 -2.69 -25.21 -13.00
C PHE A 311 -2.28 -26.60 -12.49
N ASN A 312 -3.07 -27.62 -12.82
CA ASN A 312 -2.83 -29.00 -12.40
C ASN A 312 -2.20 -29.87 -13.51
N ILE A 313 -1.83 -29.27 -14.64
CA ILE A 313 -1.14 -29.95 -15.76
C ILE A 313 -1.96 -31.16 -16.24
N TRP A 314 -3.29 -30.99 -16.30
CA TRP A 314 -4.22 -32.10 -16.50
C TRP A 314 -4.85 -32.07 -17.90
N CYS A 315 -4.76 -33.19 -18.61
CA CYS A 315 -5.33 -33.38 -19.95
C CYS A 315 -6.38 -34.50 -19.90
N LYS A 316 -7.63 -34.10 -20.12
CA LYS A 316 -8.80 -34.98 -20.08
C LYS A 316 -8.68 -36.11 -21.09
N GLU A 317 -8.30 -35.78 -22.32
CA GLU A 317 -8.19 -36.76 -23.41
C GLU A 317 -7.13 -37.83 -23.13
N CYS A 318 -5.95 -37.41 -22.66
CA CYS A 318 -4.89 -38.34 -22.27
C CYS A 318 -5.32 -39.26 -21.13
N GLN A 319 -6.04 -38.74 -20.14
CA GLN A 319 -6.54 -39.57 -19.04
C GLN A 319 -7.65 -40.52 -19.49
N ILE A 320 -8.58 -40.08 -20.34
CA ILE A 320 -9.61 -40.94 -20.92
C ILE A 320 -8.97 -42.09 -21.71
N ASN A 321 -7.95 -41.80 -22.50
CA ASN A 321 -7.24 -42.82 -23.28
C ASN A 321 -6.49 -43.80 -22.37
N GLN A 322 -5.91 -43.33 -21.26
CA GLN A 322 -5.34 -44.21 -20.25
C GLN A 322 -6.41 -45.12 -19.60
N LEU A 323 -7.56 -44.57 -19.21
CA LEU A 323 -8.66 -45.35 -18.62
C LEU A 323 -9.22 -46.39 -19.59
N LYS A 324 -9.34 -46.08 -20.89
CA LYS A 324 -9.76 -47.04 -21.93
C LYS A 324 -8.84 -48.26 -22.00
N ASN A 325 -7.53 -48.07 -21.81
CA ASN A 325 -6.56 -49.17 -21.79
C ASN A 325 -6.71 -50.06 -20.54
N ASP A 326 -7.28 -49.52 -19.46
CA ASP A 326 -7.43 -50.19 -18.16
C ASP A 326 -8.84 -50.77 -17.90
N PHE A 327 -9.78 -50.68 -18.86
CA PHE A 327 -11.18 -51.14 -18.66
C PHE A 327 -11.30 -52.60 -18.22
N THR A 328 -10.38 -53.47 -18.67
CA THR A 328 -10.35 -54.89 -18.31
C THR A 328 -9.96 -55.14 -16.84
N ASN A 329 -9.41 -54.14 -16.15
CA ASN A 329 -8.92 -54.26 -14.77
C ASN A 329 -10.02 -54.07 -13.70
N TRP A 330 -11.24 -53.65 -14.06
CA TRP A 330 -12.32 -53.32 -13.11
C TRP A 330 -13.66 -54.01 -13.46
N THR A 331 -13.63 -55.28 -13.86
CA THR A 331 -14.84 -56.06 -14.14
C THR A 331 -15.48 -56.60 -12.86
N SER A 332 -16.81 -56.50 -12.80
CA SER A 332 -17.69 -57.11 -11.80
C SER A 332 -18.12 -58.53 -12.16
N GLY A 333 -17.83 -58.98 -13.39
CA GLY A 333 -18.43 -60.19 -13.98
C GLY A 333 -19.87 -59.99 -14.47
N ASN A 334 -20.44 -58.79 -14.33
CA ASN A 334 -21.75 -58.43 -14.86
C ASN A 334 -21.63 -57.33 -15.94
N ILE A 335 -22.00 -57.68 -17.17
CA ILE A 335 -21.87 -56.79 -18.34
C ILE A 335 -22.60 -55.45 -18.13
N LYS A 336 -23.78 -55.44 -17.49
CA LYS A 336 -24.53 -54.19 -17.29
C LYS A 336 -23.84 -53.24 -16.30
N ILE A 337 -23.21 -53.77 -15.25
CA ILE A 337 -22.45 -52.96 -14.27
C ILE A 337 -21.14 -52.48 -14.88
N ASP A 338 -20.47 -53.34 -15.64
CA ASP A 338 -19.22 -53.00 -16.30
C ASP A 338 -19.44 -51.89 -17.34
N ASP A 339 -20.50 -51.99 -18.14
CA ASP A 339 -20.94 -50.93 -19.07
C ASP A 339 -21.27 -49.62 -18.34
N PHE A 340 -21.95 -49.71 -17.19
CA PHE A 340 -22.26 -48.54 -16.37
C PHE A 340 -20.99 -47.86 -15.86
N ILE A 341 -20.04 -48.62 -15.31
CA ILE A 341 -18.77 -48.12 -14.80
C ILE A 341 -17.96 -47.45 -15.92
N GLN A 342 -17.81 -48.11 -17.07
CA GLN A 342 -17.07 -47.55 -18.21
C GLN A 342 -17.70 -46.25 -18.72
N LYS A 343 -19.03 -46.19 -18.85
CA LYS A 343 -19.75 -44.96 -19.23
C LYS A 343 -19.50 -43.81 -18.25
N ARG A 344 -19.30 -44.08 -16.96
CA ARG A 344 -18.98 -43.05 -15.96
C ARG A 344 -17.50 -42.66 -15.99
N GLN A 345 -16.58 -43.59 -16.18
CA GLN A 345 -15.14 -43.30 -16.33
C GLN A 345 -14.85 -42.39 -17.53
N LEU A 346 -15.64 -42.49 -18.61
CA LEU A 346 -15.54 -41.60 -19.77
C LEU A 346 -16.11 -40.18 -19.55
N LYS A 347 -16.85 -39.94 -18.46
CA LYS A 347 -17.51 -38.65 -18.15
C LYS A 347 -16.69 -37.74 -17.22
N ILE A 348 -15.44 -38.07 -16.92
CA ILE A 348 -14.56 -37.20 -16.10
C ILE A 348 -14.43 -35.80 -16.71
N MET A 349 -14.47 -34.78 -15.86
CA MET A 349 -14.46 -33.36 -16.24
C MET A 349 -13.30 -32.59 -15.59
N ASN A 350 -12.80 -33.02 -14.45
CA ASN A 350 -11.72 -32.36 -13.70
C ASN A 350 -10.66 -33.34 -13.19
N TYR A 351 -9.49 -32.81 -12.84
CA TYR A 351 -8.34 -33.58 -12.35
C TYR A 351 -8.58 -34.27 -10.99
N ASP A 352 -9.45 -33.71 -10.16
CA ASP A 352 -9.83 -34.21 -8.83
C ASP A 352 -11.08 -35.09 -8.86
N ASP A 353 -11.67 -35.32 -10.04
CA ASP A 353 -12.82 -36.22 -10.16
C ASP A 353 -12.42 -37.65 -9.76
N THR A 354 -13.21 -38.23 -8.88
CA THR A 354 -12.99 -39.59 -8.38
C THR A 354 -13.28 -40.62 -9.47
N ILE A 355 -12.34 -41.54 -9.71
CA ILE A 355 -12.52 -42.63 -10.68
C ILE A 355 -13.46 -43.69 -10.11
N PHE A 356 -14.70 -43.68 -10.60
CA PHE A 356 -15.72 -44.67 -10.27
C PHE A 356 -15.33 -46.06 -10.78
N LYS A 357 -15.36 -47.09 -9.93
CA LYS A 357 -14.94 -48.45 -10.31
C LYS A 357 -15.66 -49.57 -9.57
N TRP A 358 -15.47 -50.80 -10.03
CA TRP A 358 -15.85 -51.99 -9.26
C TRP A 358 -14.82 -52.24 -8.16
N ILE A 359 -15.30 -52.50 -6.94
CA ILE A 359 -14.46 -52.76 -5.78
C ILE A 359 -14.80 -54.17 -5.26
N PRO A 360 -13.87 -55.15 -5.37
CA PRO A 360 -14.10 -56.48 -4.81
C PRO A 360 -14.34 -56.40 -3.30
N TYR A 361 -15.38 -57.09 -2.80
CA TYR A 361 -15.79 -57.00 -1.39
C TYR A 361 -14.70 -57.44 -0.41
N ASN A 362 -13.85 -58.38 -0.83
CA ASN A 362 -12.70 -58.84 -0.05
C ASN A 362 -11.56 -57.80 0.10
N GLU A 363 -11.68 -56.62 -0.52
CA GLU A 363 -10.76 -55.50 -0.30
C GLU A 363 -11.13 -54.65 0.93
N PHE A 364 -12.30 -54.88 1.55
CA PHE A 364 -12.72 -54.22 2.78
C PHE A 364 -12.27 -55.02 4.00
N ILE A 365 -11.57 -54.35 4.92
CA ILE A 365 -11.12 -54.89 6.21
C ILE A 365 -11.62 -53.99 7.35
N ILE A 366 -11.77 -54.53 8.56
CA ILE A 366 -12.25 -53.78 9.75
C ILE A 366 -13.62 -53.13 9.44
N ILE A 367 -14.66 -53.95 9.38
CA ILE A 367 -16.03 -53.53 9.08
C ILE A 367 -16.76 -53.24 10.40
N GLU A 368 -17.21 -52.00 10.60
CA GLU A 368 -17.92 -51.53 11.80
C GLU A 368 -19.34 -51.06 11.43
N GLU A 369 -20.38 -51.59 12.07
CA GLU A 369 -21.77 -51.16 11.87
C GLU A 369 -22.10 -49.90 12.68
N LEU A 370 -22.72 -48.91 12.02
CA LEU A 370 -23.30 -47.70 12.62
C LEU A 370 -24.82 -47.69 12.36
N GLU A 371 -25.59 -46.87 13.09
CA GLU A 371 -27.08 -46.85 13.03
C GLU A 371 -27.67 -46.76 11.61
N HIS A 372 -26.97 -46.12 10.66
CA HIS A 372 -27.44 -45.95 9.27
C HIS A 372 -26.41 -46.27 8.17
N TYR A 373 -25.17 -46.62 8.53
CA TYR A 373 -24.08 -46.88 7.58
C TYR A 373 -23.12 -47.92 8.15
N THR A 374 -22.33 -48.56 7.29
CA THR A 374 -21.23 -49.45 7.74
C THR A 374 -19.90 -48.81 7.36
N SER A 375 -18.95 -48.66 8.28
CA SER A 375 -17.61 -48.16 7.95
C SER A 375 -16.64 -49.32 7.69
N ALA A 376 -15.69 -49.14 6.77
CA ALA A 376 -14.68 -50.14 6.45
C ALA A 376 -13.35 -49.48 6.04
N ILE A 377 -12.24 -50.22 6.12
CA ILE A 377 -10.96 -49.81 5.53
C ILE A 377 -10.80 -50.52 4.17
N TRP A 378 -10.61 -49.73 3.12
CA TRP A 378 -10.36 -50.24 1.78
C TRP A 378 -8.85 -50.40 1.52
N LYS A 379 -8.40 -51.67 1.46
CA LYS A 379 -6.97 -52.04 1.39
C LYS A 379 -6.22 -51.42 0.21
N LYS A 380 -6.73 -51.56 -1.02
CA LYS A 380 -6.07 -50.99 -2.22
C LYS A 380 -6.38 -49.50 -2.43
N GLY A 381 -7.51 -49.05 -1.91
CA GLY A 381 -7.98 -47.67 -1.94
C GLY A 381 -8.23 -47.06 -3.34
N PRO A 382 -8.59 -45.76 -3.38
CA PRO A 382 -8.98 -45.05 -4.59
C PRO A 382 -7.80 -44.71 -5.50
N LEU A 383 -8.11 -44.43 -6.77
CA LEU A 383 -7.18 -43.89 -7.76
C LEU A 383 -7.44 -42.38 -7.87
N TYR A 384 -6.39 -41.58 -7.80
CA TYR A 384 -6.45 -40.14 -8.00
C TYR A 384 -5.31 -39.69 -8.91
N TYR A 385 -5.49 -38.54 -9.56
CA TYR A 385 -4.48 -37.98 -10.44
C TYR A 385 -3.36 -37.35 -9.61
N ASP A 386 -2.12 -37.79 -9.81
CA ASP A 386 -0.94 -37.17 -9.22
C ASP A 386 -0.35 -36.13 -10.16
N LYS A 387 -0.28 -34.88 -9.69
CA LYS A 387 0.24 -33.75 -10.45
C LYS A 387 1.74 -33.85 -10.74
N LYS A 388 2.51 -34.54 -9.88
CA LYS A 388 3.98 -34.62 -9.99
C LYS A 388 4.38 -35.66 -11.04
N ASP A 389 3.74 -36.82 -10.99
CA ASP A 389 4.00 -37.96 -11.88
C ASP A 389 3.11 -37.96 -13.14
N LYS A 390 2.17 -37.00 -13.25
CA LYS A 390 1.21 -36.84 -14.36
C LYS A 390 0.46 -38.14 -14.71
N LYS A 391 0.11 -38.93 -13.68
CA LYS A 391 -0.52 -40.26 -13.83
C LYS A 391 -1.43 -40.56 -12.65
N LEU A 392 -2.30 -41.56 -12.79
CA LEU A 392 -3.12 -42.06 -11.69
C LEU A 392 -2.27 -42.86 -10.69
N ILE A 393 -2.35 -42.51 -9.41
CA ILE A 393 -1.70 -43.24 -8.31
C ILE A 393 -2.75 -43.73 -7.30
N ARG A 394 -2.38 -44.72 -6.48
CA ARG A 394 -3.26 -45.32 -5.47
C ARG A 394 -2.92 -44.80 -4.09
N LYS A 395 -3.96 -44.52 -3.29
CA LYS A 395 -3.83 -44.31 -1.84
C LYS A 395 -4.34 -45.55 -1.12
N SER A 396 -3.47 -46.37 -0.54
CA SER A 396 -3.87 -47.61 0.14
C SER A 396 -4.41 -47.35 1.55
N ASN A 397 -5.23 -48.27 2.06
CA ASN A 397 -5.81 -48.26 3.41
C ASN A 397 -6.69 -47.04 3.73
N GLU A 398 -7.54 -46.64 2.79
CA GLU A 398 -8.48 -45.52 2.99
C GLU A 398 -9.72 -45.96 3.78
N LYS A 399 -10.15 -45.13 4.74
CA LYS A 399 -11.42 -45.34 5.44
C LYS A 399 -12.58 -44.94 4.53
N VAL A 400 -13.54 -45.85 4.36
CA VAL A 400 -14.72 -45.68 3.49
C VAL A 400 -15.99 -46.02 4.23
N TYR A 401 -17.12 -45.52 3.72
CA TYR A 401 -18.45 -45.87 4.20
C TYR A 401 -19.21 -46.67 3.15
N LEU A 402 -19.87 -47.73 3.60
CA LEU A 402 -20.61 -48.69 2.81
C LEU A 402 -22.11 -48.46 3.05
N LYS A 403 -22.85 -48.21 1.97
CA LYS A 403 -24.32 -48.15 1.99
C LYS A 403 -24.87 -49.34 1.21
N TYR A 404 -25.58 -50.21 1.91
CA TYR A 404 -26.23 -51.38 1.33
C TYR A 404 -27.54 -50.97 0.64
N LEU A 405 -27.72 -51.42 -0.60
CA LEU A 405 -28.92 -51.16 -1.40
C LEU A 405 -29.85 -52.39 -1.32
N TYR A 406 -30.56 -52.50 -0.19
CA TYR A 406 -31.33 -53.71 0.16
C TYR A 406 -32.48 -54.06 -0.80
N ASN A 407 -32.93 -53.12 -1.63
CA ASN A 407 -34.01 -53.34 -2.60
C ASN A 407 -33.52 -53.81 -3.99
N SER A 408 -32.21 -53.96 -4.22
CA SER A 408 -31.64 -54.21 -5.55
C SER A 408 -30.84 -55.52 -5.61
N GLN A 409 -31.49 -56.68 -5.50
CA GLN A 409 -30.84 -57.96 -5.79
C GLN A 409 -30.64 -58.18 -7.30
N GLU A 410 -31.43 -57.49 -8.14
CA GLU A 410 -31.32 -57.48 -9.60
C GLU A 410 -30.96 -56.09 -10.13
N ILE A 411 -30.18 -56.02 -11.22
CA ILE A 411 -29.80 -54.75 -11.86
C ILE A 411 -30.94 -54.31 -12.79
N THR A 412 -31.79 -53.42 -12.26
CA THR A 412 -32.91 -52.78 -12.98
C THR A 412 -32.58 -51.32 -13.34
N ASP A 413 -33.43 -50.68 -14.16
CA ASP A 413 -33.32 -49.23 -14.43
C ASP A 413 -33.54 -48.40 -13.15
N GLU A 414 -34.31 -48.93 -12.19
CA GLU A 414 -34.52 -48.33 -10.87
C GLU A 414 -33.22 -48.30 -10.05
N PHE A 415 -32.45 -49.39 -10.03
CA PHE A 415 -31.10 -49.43 -9.43
C PHE A 415 -30.17 -48.39 -10.08
N SER A 416 -30.16 -48.30 -11.41
CA SER A 416 -29.32 -47.34 -12.12
C SER A 416 -29.69 -45.89 -11.81
N ASN A 417 -30.99 -45.59 -11.70
CA ASN A 417 -31.50 -44.27 -11.31
C ASN A 417 -31.19 -43.94 -9.84
N GLU A 418 -31.29 -44.93 -8.96
CA GLU A 418 -30.92 -44.77 -7.55
C GLU A 418 -29.43 -44.46 -7.42
N VAL A 419 -28.55 -45.21 -8.09
CA VAL A 419 -27.10 -44.94 -8.09
C VAL A 419 -26.78 -43.57 -8.72
N GLU A 420 -27.42 -43.20 -9.84
CA GLU A 420 -27.28 -41.87 -10.46
C GLU A 420 -27.68 -40.72 -9.50
N SER A 421 -28.70 -40.93 -8.65
CA SER A 421 -29.13 -39.92 -7.69
C SER A 421 -28.04 -39.53 -6.68
N TYR A 422 -27.22 -40.50 -6.25
CA TYR A 422 -26.13 -40.28 -5.32
C TYR A 422 -24.89 -39.66 -5.99
N LEU A 423 -24.70 -39.89 -7.29
CA LEU A 423 -23.50 -39.44 -8.02
C LEU A 423 -23.42 -37.93 -8.28
N LYS A 424 -24.48 -37.16 -7.99
CA LYS A 424 -24.48 -35.69 -8.14
C LYS A 424 -23.49 -34.96 -7.21
N ASN A 425 -23.02 -35.59 -6.14
CA ASN A 425 -22.21 -34.96 -5.09
C ASN A 425 -20.70 -35.34 -5.12
N LYS A 426 -20.19 -35.98 -6.19
CA LYS A 426 -18.76 -36.30 -6.43
C LYS A 426 -18.00 -37.17 -5.40
N GLU A 427 -18.63 -37.66 -4.32
CA GLU A 427 -17.96 -38.35 -3.20
C GLU A 427 -18.14 -39.89 -3.17
N ILE A 428 -18.25 -40.53 -4.34
CA ILE A 428 -18.47 -41.98 -4.45
C ILE A 428 -17.32 -42.65 -5.21
N PHE A 429 -16.70 -43.65 -4.59
CA PHE A 429 -15.58 -44.40 -5.15
C PHE A 429 -15.99 -45.51 -6.11
N GLY A 430 -17.18 -46.09 -5.92
CA GLY A 430 -17.57 -47.24 -6.71
C GLY A 430 -18.72 -48.07 -6.15
N ILE A 431 -18.90 -49.22 -6.78
CA ILE A 431 -19.87 -50.25 -6.41
C ILE A 431 -19.11 -51.50 -5.97
N SER A 432 -19.62 -52.15 -4.93
CA SER A 432 -19.25 -53.50 -4.54
C SER A 432 -20.50 -54.37 -4.43
N GLN A 433 -20.32 -55.67 -4.23
CA GLN A 433 -21.42 -56.58 -3.92
C GLN A 433 -20.99 -57.52 -2.82
N ASN A 434 -21.82 -57.65 -1.79
CA ASN A 434 -21.59 -58.64 -0.76
C ASN A 434 -21.73 -60.04 -1.37
N PRO A 435 -20.70 -60.90 -1.26
CA PRO A 435 -20.70 -62.22 -1.91
C PRO A 435 -21.74 -63.17 -1.33
N ASP A 436 -22.13 -62.99 -0.07
CA ASP A 436 -23.04 -63.86 0.68
C ASP A 436 -24.49 -63.42 0.47
N THR A 437 -24.79 -62.13 0.65
CA THR A 437 -26.17 -61.61 0.56
C THR A 437 -26.57 -61.19 -0.85
N LYS A 438 -25.61 -61.10 -1.78
CA LYS A 438 -25.77 -60.56 -3.15
C LYS A 438 -26.26 -59.10 -3.22
N VAL A 439 -26.35 -58.41 -2.10
CA VAL A 439 -26.74 -57.00 -2.03
C VAL A 439 -25.61 -56.12 -2.58
N TYR A 440 -25.95 -55.19 -3.48
CA TYR A 440 -25.02 -54.18 -3.97
C TYR A 440 -24.76 -53.09 -2.91
N ILE A 441 -23.55 -52.58 -2.91
CA ILE A 441 -23.04 -51.64 -1.92
C ILE A 441 -22.43 -50.45 -2.65
N LEU A 442 -22.84 -49.24 -2.25
CA LEU A 442 -22.16 -48.01 -2.65
C LEU A 442 -21.07 -47.65 -1.65
N VAL A 443 -19.91 -47.26 -2.18
CA VAL A 443 -18.70 -46.99 -1.41
C VAL A 443 -18.41 -45.49 -1.43
N PHE A 444 -18.53 -44.83 -0.28
CA PHE A 444 -18.40 -43.38 -0.10
C PHE A 444 -17.06 -42.99 0.54
N TYR A 445 -16.61 -41.76 0.24
CA TYR A 445 -15.46 -41.14 0.89
C TYR A 445 -15.76 -40.75 2.34
N ASN A 446 -14.72 -40.73 3.19
CA ASN A 446 -14.82 -40.48 4.64
C ASN A 446 -15.53 -39.16 5.00
N GLU A 447 -15.35 -38.11 4.18
CA GLU A 447 -15.94 -36.79 4.43
C GLU A 447 -17.43 -36.69 4.10
N TYR A 448 -18.01 -37.70 3.44
CA TYR A 448 -19.43 -37.72 3.07
C TYR A 448 -20.35 -37.46 4.27
N LEU A 449 -20.05 -38.01 5.45
CA LEU A 449 -20.85 -37.81 6.68
C LEU A 449 -20.80 -36.38 7.23
N ILE A 450 -19.84 -35.54 6.82
CA ILE A 450 -19.75 -34.14 7.28
C ILE A 450 -20.92 -33.31 6.72
N HIS A 451 -21.43 -33.67 5.55
CA HIS A 451 -22.48 -32.92 4.87
C HIS A 451 -23.90 -33.23 5.35
N TYR A 452 -24.08 -34.27 6.16
CA TYR A 452 -25.39 -34.76 6.56
C TYR A 452 -25.54 -34.78 8.09
N CYS A 453 -26.75 -34.49 8.56
CA CYS A 453 -27.07 -34.49 9.98
C CYS A 453 -27.14 -35.93 10.52
N GLU A 454 -26.30 -36.23 11.50
CA GLU A 454 -26.24 -37.53 12.20
C GLU A 454 -27.59 -37.98 12.79
N LYS A 455 -28.49 -37.05 13.15
CA LYS A 455 -29.79 -37.37 13.77
C LYS A 455 -30.92 -37.69 12.79
N CYS A 456 -30.87 -37.15 11.56
CA CYS A 456 -32.01 -37.25 10.63
C CYS A 456 -31.62 -37.57 9.19
N GLY A 457 -30.34 -37.71 8.88
CA GLY A 457 -29.84 -38.03 7.54
C GLY A 457 -30.03 -36.93 6.49
N ASN A 458 -30.60 -35.77 6.84
CA ASN A 458 -30.77 -34.66 5.90
C ASN A 458 -29.47 -33.85 5.75
N LYS A 459 -29.26 -33.29 4.56
CA LYS A 459 -28.12 -32.40 4.26
C LYS A 459 -28.20 -31.10 5.08
N TYR A 460 -27.07 -30.57 5.52
CA TYR A 460 -27.02 -29.23 6.15
C TYR A 460 -27.28 -28.12 5.11
N ASP A 461 -28.08 -27.12 5.49
CA ASP A 461 -28.51 -26.04 4.59
C ASP A 461 -27.42 -24.95 4.37
N ASP A 462 -26.38 -24.89 5.23
CA ASP A 462 -25.36 -23.84 5.24
C ASP A 462 -23.99 -24.36 5.76
N GLU A 463 -22.89 -23.74 5.33
CA GLU A 463 -21.51 -24.09 5.72
C GLU A 463 -21.21 -23.83 7.21
N GLU A 464 -21.75 -22.75 7.80
CA GLU A 464 -21.66 -22.46 9.23
C GLU A 464 -22.45 -23.51 10.04
N TYR A 465 -23.62 -23.92 9.54
CA TYR A 465 -24.45 -24.98 10.14
C TYR A 465 -23.73 -26.33 10.11
N LYS A 466 -23.07 -26.64 8.99
CA LYS A 466 -22.20 -27.81 8.83
C LYS A 466 -21.05 -27.81 9.84
N ARG A 467 -20.30 -26.70 9.94
CA ARG A 467 -19.17 -26.58 10.89
C ARG A 467 -19.60 -26.75 12.34
N ARG A 468 -20.82 -26.30 12.69
CA ARG A 468 -21.37 -26.37 14.05
C ARG A 468 -22.29 -27.58 14.29
N LYS A 469 -22.41 -28.49 13.32
CA LYS A 469 -23.32 -29.65 13.32
C LYS A 469 -24.79 -29.31 13.67
N TRP A 470 -25.25 -28.12 13.32
CA TRP A 470 -26.60 -27.62 13.63
C TRP A 470 -27.57 -27.90 12.48
N CYS A 471 -28.62 -28.69 12.71
CA CYS A 471 -29.60 -29.01 11.67
C CYS A 471 -30.90 -28.24 11.89
N LYS A 472 -31.19 -27.26 11.03
CA LYS A 472 -32.38 -26.41 11.09
C LYS A 472 -33.67 -27.23 11.23
N LYS A 473 -33.81 -28.28 10.42
CA LYS A 473 -34.99 -29.16 10.42
C LYS A 473 -35.15 -29.92 11.74
N CYS A 474 -34.08 -30.47 12.30
CA CYS A 474 -34.12 -31.11 13.62
C CYS A 474 -34.50 -30.12 14.73
N GLN A 475 -33.96 -28.90 14.70
CA GLN A 475 -34.26 -27.88 15.69
C GLN A 475 -35.71 -27.38 15.58
N ILE A 476 -36.21 -27.13 14.36
CA ILE A 476 -37.61 -26.77 14.12
C ILE A 476 -38.55 -27.89 14.60
N ASN A 477 -38.23 -29.15 14.31
CA ASN A 477 -39.05 -30.27 14.78
C ASN A 477 -39.05 -30.38 16.31
N GLN A 478 -37.92 -30.11 16.96
CA GLN A 478 -37.86 -30.04 18.42
C GLN A 478 -38.73 -28.90 18.97
N LEU A 479 -38.63 -27.69 18.41
CA LEU A 479 -39.47 -26.54 18.81
C LEU A 479 -40.97 -26.81 18.58
N LYS A 480 -41.34 -27.45 17.47
CA LYS A 480 -42.74 -27.82 17.17
C LYS A 480 -43.34 -28.75 18.23
N ASN A 481 -42.54 -29.66 18.78
CA ASN A 481 -42.99 -30.53 19.87
C ASN A 481 -43.26 -29.73 21.16
N ASP A 482 -42.58 -28.60 21.33
CA ASP A 482 -42.67 -27.74 22.52
C ASP A 482 -43.64 -26.56 22.37
N PHE A 483 -44.32 -26.38 21.22
CA PHE A 483 -45.24 -25.25 20.99
C PHE A 483 -46.35 -25.12 22.04
N THR A 484 -46.77 -26.24 22.62
CA THR A 484 -47.79 -26.26 23.69
C THR A 484 -47.30 -25.64 25.01
N ASN A 485 -45.99 -25.43 25.17
CA ASN A 485 -45.39 -24.86 26.38
C ASN A 485 -45.38 -23.31 26.39
N TRP A 486 -45.68 -22.65 25.28
CA TRP A 486 -45.62 -21.18 25.12
C TRP A 486 -46.96 -20.57 24.75
N THR A 487 -48.01 -20.87 25.52
CA THR A 487 -49.35 -20.30 25.30
C THR A 487 -49.63 -19.12 26.22
N SER A 488 -50.12 -18.04 25.62
CA SER A 488 -50.63 -16.84 26.27
C SER A 488 -52.12 -16.91 26.61
N GLY A 489 -52.82 -17.93 26.11
CA GLY A 489 -54.29 -17.99 26.11
C GLY A 489 -54.95 -17.15 25.00
N ASN A 490 -54.17 -16.38 24.22
CA ASN A 490 -54.64 -15.64 23.06
C ASN A 490 -54.15 -16.32 21.76
N ILE A 491 -55.08 -16.90 21.00
CA ILE A 491 -54.78 -17.66 19.77
C ILE A 491 -53.99 -16.83 18.75
N LYS A 492 -54.31 -15.53 18.59
CA LYS A 492 -53.59 -14.66 17.64
C LYS A 492 -52.14 -14.42 18.08
N LEU A 493 -51.91 -14.29 19.38
CA LEU A 493 -50.56 -14.10 19.92
C LEU A 493 -49.74 -15.38 19.83
N ASP A 494 -50.35 -16.52 20.15
CA ASP A 494 -49.71 -17.82 20.10
C ASP A 494 -49.30 -18.17 18.67
N ASP A 495 -50.16 -17.90 17.68
CA ASP A 495 -49.84 -18.03 16.25
C ASP A 495 -48.67 -17.12 15.83
N PHE A 496 -48.63 -15.89 16.35
CA PHE A 496 -47.55 -14.96 16.09
C PHE A 496 -46.21 -15.43 16.68
N ILE A 497 -46.21 -15.87 17.94
CA ILE A 497 -45.03 -16.40 18.62
C ILE A 497 -44.49 -17.64 17.89
N GLN A 498 -45.37 -18.57 17.49
CA GLN A 498 -44.98 -19.75 16.72
C GLN A 498 -44.36 -19.37 15.37
N LYS A 499 -44.95 -18.39 14.64
CA LYS A 499 -44.37 -17.86 13.40
C LYS A 499 -42.96 -17.31 13.61
N MET A 500 -42.71 -16.61 14.72
CA MET A 500 -41.39 -16.08 15.05
C MET A 500 -40.40 -17.18 15.42
N GLN A 501 -40.82 -18.19 16.18
CA GLN A 501 -39.99 -19.34 16.53
C GLN A 501 -39.55 -20.14 15.31
N LEU A 502 -40.35 -20.18 14.24
CA LEU A 502 -39.99 -20.84 12.98
C LEU A 502 -38.94 -20.06 12.16
N LYS A 503 -38.73 -18.77 12.46
CA LYS A 503 -37.65 -17.94 11.86
C LYS A 503 -36.28 -18.15 12.53
N PHE A 504 -36.18 -19.03 13.53
CA PHE A 504 -34.98 -19.28 14.35
C PHE A 504 -33.72 -19.66 13.52
N ASN A 505 -32.59 -19.10 13.92
CA ASN A 505 -31.27 -19.34 13.35
C ASN A 505 -30.26 -19.75 14.46
N ILE A 506 -29.03 -20.07 14.08
CA ILE A 506 -28.00 -20.60 14.99
C ILE A 506 -27.45 -19.59 16.02
N GLN A 507 -27.63 -18.29 15.79
CA GLN A 507 -27.10 -17.21 16.64
C GLN A 507 -28.18 -16.56 17.53
N SER A 508 -29.45 -16.70 17.14
CA SER A 508 -30.59 -16.11 17.85
C SER A 508 -30.99 -16.89 19.12
N ARG A 509 -31.57 -16.17 20.08
CA ARG A 509 -32.34 -16.75 21.19
C ARG A 509 -33.76 -17.02 20.70
N THR A 510 -34.45 -17.99 21.30
CA THR A 510 -35.84 -18.29 20.93
C THR A 510 -36.75 -17.16 21.42
N PHE A 511 -37.65 -16.69 20.56
CA PHE A 511 -38.70 -15.73 20.93
C PHE A 511 -39.83 -16.48 21.67
N GLU A 512 -40.14 -16.06 22.90
CA GLU A 512 -41.02 -16.82 23.80
C GLU A 512 -42.21 -15.99 24.33
N TRP A 513 -43.31 -16.67 24.64
CA TRP A 513 -44.27 -16.15 25.64
C TRP A 513 -43.65 -16.37 27.02
N ILE A 514 -43.63 -15.32 27.83
CA ILE A 514 -43.05 -15.36 29.16
C ILE A 514 -44.15 -15.02 30.16
N SER A 515 -44.45 -15.95 31.06
CA SER A 515 -45.41 -15.68 32.13
C SER A 515 -44.85 -14.61 33.06
N TYR A 516 -45.66 -13.60 33.39
CA TYR A 516 -45.23 -12.49 34.25
C TYR A 516 -44.68 -12.96 35.61
N ASN A 517 -45.18 -14.09 36.12
CA ASN A 517 -44.73 -14.68 37.39
C ASN A 517 -43.30 -15.26 37.32
N GLU A 518 -42.69 -15.35 36.14
CA GLU A 518 -41.28 -15.76 35.98
C GLU A 518 -40.30 -14.59 36.18
N PHE A 519 -40.80 -13.37 36.35
CA PHE A 519 -39.99 -12.20 36.66
C PHE A 519 -39.85 -12.01 38.16
N ILE A 520 -38.61 -12.10 38.64
CA ILE A 520 -38.24 -11.84 40.04
C ILE A 520 -37.40 -10.56 40.12
N ILE A 521 -37.41 -9.91 41.29
CA ILE A 521 -36.67 -8.65 41.53
C ILE A 521 -37.03 -7.58 40.50
N ILE A 522 -38.26 -7.07 40.59
CA ILE A 522 -38.81 -6.05 39.68
C ILE A 522 -38.44 -4.66 40.22
N LYS A 523 -37.74 -3.86 39.41
CA LYS A 523 -37.39 -2.47 39.71
C LYS A 523 -37.90 -1.56 38.59
N GLU A 524 -38.85 -0.70 38.93
CA GLU A 524 -39.35 0.32 38.02
C GLU A 524 -38.29 1.41 37.78
N LEU A 525 -38.10 1.76 36.51
CA LEU A 525 -37.31 2.90 36.04
C LEU A 525 -38.20 3.78 35.16
N GLU A 526 -37.72 4.97 34.82
CA GLU A 526 -38.53 6.01 34.16
C GLU A 526 -39.18 5.56 32.83
N TYR A 527 -38.53 4.67 32.07
CA TYR A 527 -39.00 4.23 30.75
C TYR A 527 -39.15 2.71 30.60
N TYR A 528 -38.65 1.93 31.55
CA TYR A 528 -38.65 0.47 31.49
C TYR A 528 -38.63 -0.11 32.90
N THR A 529 -39.05 -1.36 33.03
CA THR A 529 -38.99 -2.10 34.28
C THR A 529 -37.87 -3.13 34.18
N LEU A 530 -36.90 -3.04 35.08
CA LEU A 530 -35.82 -4.03 35.18
C LEU A 530 -36.33 -5.25 35.95
N ALA A 531 -36.10 -6.46 35.43
CA ALA A 531 -36.44 -7.71 36.09
C ALA A 531 -35.38 -8.79 35.86
N ILE A 532 -35.39 -9.84 36.68
CA ILE A 532 -34.66 -11.09 36.43
C ILE A 532 -35.65 -12.12 35.94
N TRP A 533 -35.43 -12.68 34.75
CA TRP A 533 -36.19 -13.82 34.24
C TRP A 533 -35.61 -15.12 34.80
N GLU A 534 -36.34 -15.75 35.72
CA GLU A 534 -35.89 -16.92 36.49
C GLU A 534 -35.52 -18.11 35.59
N LYS A 535 -36.41 -18.51 34.67
CA LYS A 535 -36.13 -19.60 33.72
C LYS A 535 -35.13 -19.19 32.65
N GLY A 536 -35.19 -17.93 32.23
CA GLY A 536 -34.32 -17.32 31.23
C GLY A 536 -34.47 -17.88 29.81
N PRO A 537 -33.81 -17.27 28.81
CA PRO A 537 -34.05 -17.56 27.40
C PRO A 537 -33.50 -18.92 26.97
N LEU A 538 -34.20 -19.54 26.03
CA LEU A 538 -33.73 -20.73 25.33
C LEU A 538 -32.76 -20.35 24.19
N TYR A 539 -31.61 -21.02 24.11
CA TYR A 539 -30.63 -20.82 23.04
C TYR A 539 -29.88 -22.11 22.69
N TYR A 540 -29.27 -22.16 21.50
CA TYR A 540 -28.49 -23.32 21.08
C TYR A 540 -27.07 -23.29 21.63
N ASN A 541 -26.71 -24.25 22.49
CA ASN A 541 -25.35 -24.40 22.97
C ASN A 541 -24.50 -25.18 21.95
N LYS A 542 -23.50 -24.51 21.37
CA LYS A 542 -22.58 -25.09 20.38
C LYS A 542 -21.71 -26.25 20.90
N TYR A 543 -21.43 -26.28 22.20
CA TYR A 543 -20.61 -27.34 22.82
C TYR A 543 -21.47 -28.60 23.06
N ASP A 544 -22.67 -28.41 23.61
CA ASP A 544 -23.56 -29.52 23.96
C ASP A 544 -24.48 -29.97 22.81
N LYS A 545 -24.48 -29.23 21.69
CA LYS A 545 -25.27 -29.49 20.47
C LYS A 545 -26.78 -29.66 20.73
N LYS A 546 -27.32 -28.89 21.67
CA LYS A 546 -28.73 -28.91 22.10
C LYS A 546 -29.19 -27.53 22.55
N LEU A 547 -30.51 -27.32 22.56
CA LEU A 547 -31.13 -26.15 23.17
C LEU A 547 -31.00 -26.24 24.70
N VAL A 548 -30.55 -25.16 25.33
CA VAL A 548 -30.41 -25.04 26.79
C VAL A 548 -30.94 -23.68 27.24
N ARG A 549 -31.39 -23.59 28.50
CA ARG A 549 -31.81 -22.32 29.11
C ARG A 549 -30.67 -21.67 29.88
N LYS A 550 -30.62 -20.34 29.83
CA LYS A 550 -29.74 -19.53 30.70
C LYS A 550 -30.58 -18.92 31.82
N SER A 551 -30.72 -19.62 32.94
CA SER A 551 -31.52 -19.17 34.08
C SER A 551 -31.00 -17.88 34.70
N ASN A 552 -31.90 -17.13 35.35
CA ASN A 552 -31.63 -15.85 36.01
C ASN A 552 -31.06 -14.76 35.09
N GLU A 553 -31.60 -14.64 33.88
CA GLU A 553 -31.15 -13.62 32.93
C GLU A 553 -31.77 -12.25 33.28
N LYS A 554 -30.95 -11.21 33.24
CA LYS A 554 -31.39 -9.83 33.41
C LYS A 554 -32.16 -9.38 32.16
N VAL A 555 -33.36 -8.83 32.35
CA VAL A 555 -34.24 -8.41 31.25
C VAL A 555 -34.89 -7.05 31.54
N TYR A 556 -35.30 -6.37 30.48
CA TYR A 556 -35.98 -5.07 30.55
C TYR A 556 -37.36 -5.18 29.93
N LEU A 557 -38.38 -4.78 30.69
CA LEU A 557 -39.78 -4.81 30.30
C LEU A 557 -40.21 -3.41 29.87
N LYS A 558 -40.71 -3.27 28.64
CA LYS A 558 -41.26 -2.01 28.12
C LYS A 558 -42.76 -2.15 27.91
N SER A 559 -43.53 -1.23 28.49
CA SER A 559 -44.99 -1.15 28.33
C SER A 559 -45.37 -0.43 27.04
N LEU A 560 -46.35 -0.96 26.32
CA LEU A 560 -47.00 -0.28 25.20
C LEU A 560 -48.19 0.55 25.72
N TYR A 561 -48.04 1.87 25.71
CA TYR A 561 -49.15 2.79 25.93
C TYR A 561 -50.08 2.75 24.70
N ASN A 562 -50.99 1.77 24.66
CA ASN A 562 -52.29 1.74 23.93
C ASN A 562 -52.71 0.38 23.34
N SER A 563 -51.98 -0.73 23.52
CA SER A 563 -52.38 -2.01 22.91
C SER A 563 -52.96 -3.00 23.93
N GLN A 564 -54.28 -2.92 24.18
CA GLN A 564 -55.04 -4.07 24.68
C GLN A 564 -55.28 -5.11 23.56
N GLU A 565 -55.08 -4.72 22.29
CA GLU A 565 -55.26 -5.57 21.11
C GLU A 565 -53.97 -5.72 20.29
N ILE A 566 -53.79 -6.90 19.70
CA ILE A 566 -52.66 -7.21 18.80
C ILE A 566 -53.00 -6.69 17.40
N THR A 567 -52.36 -5.60 17.00
CA THR A 567 -52.51 -4.96 15.68
C THR A 567 -51.36 -5.31 14.73
N ASP A 568 -51.48 -4.98 13.45
CA ASP A 568 -50.38 -5.10 12.49
C ASP A 568 -49.20 -4.19 12.86
N GLU A 569 -49.47 -3.04 13.49
CA GLU A 569 -48.46 -2.12 14.03
C GLU A 569 -47.63 -2.77 15.14
N PHE A 570 -48.29 -3.45 16.09
CA PHE A 570 -47.62 -4.24 17.14
C PHE A 570 -46.70 -5.30 16.52
N SER A 571 -47.18 -6.02 15.50
CA SER A 571 -46.41 -7.07 14.83
C SER A 571 -45.19 -6.53 14.09
N ASN A 572 -45.35 -5.39 13.41
CA ASN A 572 -44.26 -4.70 12.71
C ASN A 572 -43.20 -4.17 13.68
N GLU A 573 -43.61 -3.67 14.84
CA GLU A 573 -42.69 -3.19 15.87
C GLU A 573 -41.82 -4.34 16.41
N VAL A 574 -42.43 -5.49 16.75
CA VAL A 574 -41.69 -6.69 17.18
C VAL A 574 -40.73 -7.18 16.09
N GLU A 575 -41.16 -7.21 14.83
CA GLU A 575 -40.30 -7.58 13.69
C GLU A 575 -39.09 -6.65 13.53
N SER A 576 -39.23 -5.36 13.85
CA SER A 576 -38.12 -4.42 13.81
C SER A 576 -37.03 -4.76 14.84
N TYR A 577 -37.41 -5.10 16.07
CA TYR A 577 -36.48 -5.46 17.14
C TYR A 577 -35.83 -6.83 16.94
N LEU A 578 -36.50 -7.75 16.25
CA LEU A 578 -35.94 -9.07 15.93
C LEU A 578 -34.76 -9.02 14.95
N LYS A 579 -34.67 -7.99 14.10
CA LYS A 579 -33.52 -7.82 13.20
C LYS A 579 -32.19 -7.65 13.94
N ASN A 580 -32.23 -7.14 15.17
CA ASN A 580 -31.06 -6.86 16.00
C ASN A 580 -30.89 -7.85 17.17
N ASP A 581 -31.67 -8.94 17.21
CA ASP A 581 -31.66 -9.95 18.29
C ASP A 581 -31.82 -9.36 19.72
N VAL A 582 -32.47 -8.19 19.86
CA VAL A 582 -32.60 -7.50 21.16
C VAL A 582 -33.82 -7.93 21.97
N ILE A 583 -34.88 -8.39 21.31
CA ILE A 583 -36.13 -8.82 21.95
C ILE A 583 -36.14 -10.34 22.19
N LEU A 584 -36.52 -10.74 23.40
CA LEU A 584 -36.57 -12.14 23.87
C LEU A 584 -37.98 -12.71 23.83
N GLY A 585 -39.01 -11.88 23.97
CA GLY A 585 -40.37 -12.37 24.09
C GLY A 585 -41.39 -11.30 24.46
N ILE A 586 -42.61 -11.78 24.72
CA ILE A 586 -43.75 -10.98 25.14
C ILE A 586 -44.27 -11.56 26.45
N SER A 587 -44.67 -10.67 27.35
CA SER A 587 -45.42 -10.99 28.58
C SER A 587 -46.67 -10.12 28.64
N GLN A 588 -47.58 -10.42 29.56
CA GLN A 588 -48.69 -9.53 29.90
C GLN A 588 -48.72 -9.32 31.41
N ASN A 589 -48.88 -8.07 31.84
CA ASN A 589 -49.07 -7.77 33.25
C ASN A 589 -50.47 -8.26 33.67
N PRO A 590 -50.58 -9.12 34.70
CA PRO A 590 -51.85 -9.70 35.11
C PRO A 590 -52.82 -8.70 35.74
N ASP A 591 -52.31 -7.58 36.29
CA ASP A 591 -53.12 -6.56 36.98
C ASP A 591 -53.63 -5.49 36.02
N THR A 592 -52.84 -5.12 35.00
CA THR A 592 -53.19 -4.06 34.04
C THR A 592 -53.66 -4.58 32.69
N GLU A 593 -53.48 -5.89 32.44
CA GLU A 593 -53.71 -6.56 31.16
C GLU A 593 -52.87 -6.01 29.99
N VAL A 594 -51.89 -5.15 30.26
CA VAL A 594 -51.02 -4.54 29.25
C VAL A 594 -49.92 -5.52 28.82
N TYR A 595 -49.70 -5.65 27.52
CA TYR A 595 -48.57 -6.42 26.98
C TYR A 595 -47.24 -5.69 27.19
N LEU A 596 -46.22 -6.47 27.55
CA LEU A 596 -44.86 -6.03 27.83
C LEU A 596 -43.90 -6.70 26.85
N PHE A 597 -43.02 -5.91 26.24
CA PHE A 597 -41.88 -6.43 25.50
C PHE A 597 -40.72 -6.73 26.43
N VAL A 598 -40.12 -7.90 26.25
CA VAL A 598 -39.02 -8.39 27.09
C VAL A 598 -37.73 -8.30 26.30
N PHE A 599 -36.83 -7.38 26.68
CA PHE A 599 -35.56 -7.13 26.03
C PHE A 599 -34.37 -7.67 26.82
N ASN A 600 -33.29 -8.02 26.11
CA ASN A 600 -32.00 -8.35 26.72
C ASN A 600 -31.08 -7.11 26.85
N ASP A 601 -29.95 -7.25 27.55
CA ASP A 601 -28.97 -6.16 27.77
C ASP A 601 -28.43 -5.50 26.49
N ILE A 602 -28.48 -6.17 25.33
CA ILE A 602 -27.99 -5.63 24.05
C ILE A 602 -28.88 -4.48 23.58
N TYR A 603 -30.13 -4.39 24.07
CA TYR A 603 -31.05 -3.29 23.75
C TYR A 603 -30.41 -1.90 23.94
N PHE A 604 -29.66 -1.69 25.01
CA PHE A 604 -29.00 -0.40 25.29
C PHE A 604 -27.70 -0.15 24.53
N ASN A 605 -27.36 -1.01 23.56
CA ASN A 605 -26.37 -0.67 22.54
C ASN A 605 -26.99 0.16 21.41
N TYR A 606 -28.30 0.04 21.20
CA TYR A 606 -29.00 0.69 20.10
C TYR A 606 -29.95 1.78 20.59
N TYR A 607 -30.55 1.61 21.78
CA TYR A 607 -31.57 2.51 22.30
C TYR A 607 -31.12 3.26 23.56
N CYS A 608 -31.58 4.49 23.69
CA CYS A 608 -31.24 5.40 24.77
C CYS A 608 -31.90 5.03 26.10
N GLU A 609 -31.09 4.90 27.15
CA GLU A 609 -31.56 4.60 28.52
C GLU A 609 -32.43 5.71 29.12
N LYS A 610 -32.33 6.95 28.61
CA LYS A 610 -33.02 8.14 29.14
C LYS A 610 -34.31 8.50 28.41
N CYS A 611 -34.59 7.97 27.22
CA CYS A 611 -35.82 8.30 26.49
C CYS A 611 -36.39 7.15 25.66
N GLY A 612 -35.66 6.04 25.51
CA GLY A 612 -36.11 4.88 24.73
C GLY A 612 -36.01 5.03 23.21
N ASN A 613 -35.59 6.20 22.69
CA ASN A 613 -35.34 6.42 21.26
C ASN A 613 -34.02 5.77 20.83
N GLU A 614 -33.91 5.44 19.54
CA GLU A 614 -32.64 4.96 18.97
C GLU A 614 -31.55 6.03 19.13
N TYR A 615 -30.33 5.61 19.46
CA TYR A 615 -29.19 6.53 19.51
C TYR A 615 -28.89 7.06 18.12
N ASP A 616 -28.78 8.39 17.96
CA ASP A 616 -28.29 9.01 16.73
C ASP A 616 -26.85 8.55 16.42
N ASN A 617 -26.07 8.20 17.47
CA ASN A 617 -24.79 7.51 17.32
C ASN A 617 -24.65 6.38 18.37
N SER A 618 -24.88 5.14 17.93
CA SER A 618 -24.84 3.94 18.77
C SER A 618 -23.44 3.59 19.31
N SER A 619 -22.38 3.94 18.57
CA SER A 619 -21.00 3.68 19.01
C SER A 619 -20.61 4.51 20.24
N TYR A 620 -21.14 5.74 20.33
CA TYR A 620 -20.89 6.65 21.46
C TYR A 620 -22.09 6.76 22.42
N LYS A 621 -23.16 5.97 22.19
CA LYS A 621 -24.40 6.01 22.98
C LYS A 621 -24.93 7.44 23.16
N TRP A 622 -24.93 8.22 22.07
CA TRP A 622 -25.33 9.63 22.07
C TRP A 622 -26.73 9.79 21.50
N CYS A 623 -27.60 10.47 22.24
CA CYS A 623 -28.98 10.75 21.87
C CYS A 623 -29.19 12.26 21.85
N LYS A 624 -29.46 12.80 20.64
CA LYS A 624 -29.60 14.22 20.38
C LYS A 624 -30.67 14.87 21.23
N GLU A 625 -31.84 14.24 21.32
CA GLU A 625 -32.97 14.77 22.08
C GLU A 625 -32.66 14.88 23.57
N CYS A 626 -32.07 13.83 24.16
CA CYS A 626 -31.64 13.84 25.55
C CYS A 626 -30.59 14.93 25.82
N GLN A 627 -29.64 15.14 24.91
CA GLN A 627 -28.64 16.19 25.06
C GLN A 627 -29.25 17.58 24.94
N ILE A 628 -30.13 17.81 23.97
CA ILE A 628 -30.84 19.09 23.81
C ILE A 628 -31.66 19.43 25.06
N ASN A 629 -32.38 18.45 25.62
CA ASN A 629 -33.16 18.65 26.84
C ASN A 629 -32.25 18.96 28.05
N GLN A 630 -31.09 18.30 28.15
CA GLN A 630 -30.11 18.61 29.19
C GLN A 630 -29.55 20.04 29.04
N LEU A 631 -29.23 20.49 27.82
CA LEU A 631 -28.75 21.86 27.58
C LEU A 631 -29.82 22.91 27.91
N LYS A 632 -31.08 22.68 27.54
CA LYS A 632 -32.20 23.58 27.88
C LYS A 632 -32.34 23.80 29.37
N ASN A 633 -32.13 22.76 30.18
CA ASN A 633 -32.19 22.86 31.64
C ASN A 633 -31.09 23.76 32.23
N ASN A 634 -30.00 23.96 31.49
CA ASN A 634 -28.83 24.73 31.93
C ASN A 634 -28.72 26.12 31.28
N PHE A 635 -29.73 26.58 30.51
CA PHE A 635 -29.67 27.88 29.84
C PHE A 635 -29.47 29.07 30.79
N SER A 636 -29.88 28.95 32.04
CA SER A 636 -29.63 29.95 33.09
C SER A 636 -28.15 30.14 33.42
N ASP A 637 -27.31 29.15 33.13
CA ASP A 637 -25.91 29.12 33.56
C ASP A 637 -24.99 29.87 32.59
N TRP A 638 -25.47 30.15 31.36
CA TRP A 638 -24.72 30.83 30.30
C TRP A 638 -25.29 32.21 29.94
N THR A 639 -25.57 33.04 30.95
CA THR A 639 -26.06 34.41 30.71
C THR A 639 -24.93 35.44 30.70
N SER A 640 -24.92 36.25 29.64
CA SER A 640 -24.07 37.43 29.48
C SER A 640 -24.66 38.70 30.09
N GLY A 641 -25.93 38.66 30.49
CA GLY A 641 -26.72 39.84 30.82
C GLY A 641 -27.20 40.64 29.59
N ASN A 642 -26.87 40.20 28.37
CA ASN A 642 -27.38 40.76 27.12
C ASN A 642 -28.29 39.75 26.41
N ILE A 643 -29.59 40.06 26.36
CA ILE A 643 -30.62 39.18 25.77
C ILE A 643 -30.28 38.74 24.33
N LYS A 644 -29.69 39.62 23.51
CA LYS A 644 -29.36 39.26 22.12
C LYS A 644 -28.24 38.23 22.02
N ILE A 645 -27.27 38.29 22.94
CA ILE A 645 -26.16 37.34 23.00
C ILE A 645 -26.64 36.02 23.59
N ASP A 646 -27.45 36.08 24.65
CA ASP A 646 -28.00 34.90 25.30
C ASP A 646 -28.90 34.11 24.33
N ASP A 647 -29.79 34.81 23.60
CA ASP A 647 -30.62 34.21 22.53
C ASP A 647 -29.77 33.58 21.42
N PHE A 648 -28.64 34.20 21.08
CA PHE A 648 -27.73 33.69 20.06
C PHE A 648 -27.03 32.40 20.52
N ILE A 649 -26.50 32.39 21.74
CA ILE A 649 -25.83 31.24 22.34
C ILE A 649 -26.80 30.06 22.43
N GLN A 650 -28.01 30.28 22.97
CA GLN A 650 -29.04 29.23 23.04
C GLN A 650 -29.38 28.67 21.66
N LYS A 651 -29.50 29.52 20.62
CA LYS A 651 -29.71 29.05 19.24
C LYS A 651 -28.56 28.19 18.74
N MET A 652 -27.31 28.50 19.07
CA MET A 652 -26.16 27.67 18.66
C MET A 652 -26.14 26.33 19.42
N GLN A 653 -26.42 26.35 20.73
CA GLN A 653 -26.49 25.14 21.56
C GLN A 653 -27.58 24.16 21.09
N LEU A 654 -28.69 24.65 20.55
CA LEU A 654 -29.76 23.81 19.99
C LEU A 654 -29.42 23.20 18.61
N LYS A 655 -28.36 23.66 17.94
CA LYS A 655 -27.95 23.16 16.62
C LYS A 655 -27.08 21.91 16.65
N ILE A 656 -26.70 21.40 17.82
CA ILE A 656 -25.85 20.20 17.94
C ILE A 656 -26.40 19.02 17.12
N ASN A 657 -25.52 18.35 16.37
CA ASN A 657 -25.89 17.27 15.45
C ASN A 657 -25.03 16.00 15.64
N GLY A 658 -24.06 16.01 16.56
CA GLY A 658 -23.23 14.85 16.84
C GLY A 658 -22.53 14.90 18.20
N CYS A 659 -21.98 13.77 18.62
CA CYS A 659 -21.27 13.60 19.88
C CYS A 659 -19.88 14.26 19.92
N HIS A 660 -19.35 14.67 18.77
CA HIS A 660 -18.06 15.37 18.68
C HIS A 660 -18.21 16.90 18.69
N ASN A 661 -19.44 17.41 18.70
CA ASN A 661 -19.69 18.84 18.77
C ASN A 661 -19.39 19.36 20.17
N GLU A 662 -18.52 20.35 20.25
CA GLU A 662 -18.33 21.15 21.45
C GLU A 662 -19.48 22.15 21.59
N ILE A 663 -19.77 22.57 22.82
CA ILE A 663 -20.86 23.48 23.11
C ILE A 663 -20.37 24.92 22.99
N PHE A 664 -21.09 25.75 22.24
CA PHE A 664 -20.83 27.18 22.18
C PHE A 664 -21.36 27.85 23.46
N GLU A 665 -20.50 28.54 24.21
CA GLU A 665 -20.79 29.03 25.56
C GLU A 665 -20.63 30.55 25.71
N TRP A 666 -21.30 31.12 26.72
CA TRP A 666 -20.85 32.38 27.32
C TRP A 666 -19.77 32.06 28.34
N ILE A 667 -18.63 32.76 28.26
CA ILE A 667 -17.48 32.48 29.11
C ILE A 667 -17.15 33.74 29.92
N PRO A 668 -17.31 33.72 31.25
CA PRO A 668 -16.94 34.85 32.09
C PRO A 668 -15.44 35.19 31.94
N TYR A 669 -15.11 36.47 31.76
CA TYR A 669 -13.74 36.89 31.46
C TYR A 669 -12.73 36.58 32.59
N ASN A 670 -13.20 36.48 33.83
CA ASN A 670 -12.41 36.05 34.99
C ASN A 670 -12.07 34.54 35.00
N GLU A 671 -12.54 33.78 34.01
CA GLU A 671 -12.13 32.38 33.80
C GLU A 671 -10.83 32.23 32.99
N PHE A 672 -10.28 33.33 32.46
CA PHE A 672 -9.01 33.34 31.76
C PHE A 672 -7.85 33.78 32.66
N ILE A 673 -6.76 33.02 32.63
CA ILE A 673 -5.48 33.33 33.29
C ILE A 673 -4.35 33.34 32.26
N GLU A 674 -3.18 33.89 32.63
CA GLU A 674 -1.99 33.95 31.76
C GLU A 674 -2.29 34.58 30.39
N ILE A 675 -2.97 35.74 30.42
CA ILE A 675 -3.33 36.47 29.19
C ILE A 675 -2.10 37.18 28.64
N GLU A 676 -1.66 36.81 27.44
CA GLU A 676 -0.50 37.38 26.74
C GLU A 676 -0.89 37.87 25.34
N GLU A 677 -0.57 39.12 24.99
CA GLU A 677 -0.89 39.69 23.68
C GLU A 677 0.00 39.13 22.54
N ILE A 678 -0.59 38.92 21.36
CA ILE A 678 0.11 38.38 20.18
C ILE A 678 -0.13 39.26 18.95
N GLY A 679 0.95 39.68 18.29
CA GLY A 679 0.89 40.35 16.99
C GLY A 679 0.48 41.83 17.07
N ASN A 680 -0.52 42.24 16.28
CA ASN A 680 -0.92 43.64 16.09
C ASN A 680 -1.93 44.18 17.14
N ASN A 681 -1.87 43.72 18.40
CA ASN A 681 -2.74 44.12 19.52
C ASN A 681 -4.23 43.68 19.44
N ASP A 682 -4.65 42.93 18.41
CA ASP A 682 -6.05 42.46 18.26
C ASP A 682 -6.30 41.02 18.75
N LEU A 683 -5.26 40.34 19.27
CA LEU A 683 -5.30 38.95 19.71
C LEU A 683 -4.49 38.75 20.99
N ALA A 684 -4.95 37.83 21.85
CA ALA A 684 -4.19 37.37 23.02
C ALA A 684 -4.32 35.85 23.21
N THR A 685 -3.28 35.17 23.69
CA THR A 685 -3.42 33.81 24.24
C THR A 685 -3.84 33.86 25.69
N ALA A 686 -4.61 32.86 26.14
CA ALA A 686 -4.98 32.68 27.54
C ALA A 686 -5.19 31.20 27.89
N ILE A 687 -5.16 30.87 29.18
CA ILE A 687 -5.61 29.58 29.71
C ILE A 687 -7.03 29.77 30.27
N TRP A 688 -7.98 29.01 29.72
CA TRP A 688 -9.33 28.89 30.26
C TRP A 688 -9.37 27.82 31.36
N LYS A 689 -9.58 28.25 32.61
CA LYS A 689 -9.56 27.38 33.80
C LYS A 689 -10.54 26.21 33.71
N ASP A 690 -11.81 26.52 33.45
CA ASP A 690 -12.88 25.53 33.35
C ASP A 690 -12.84 24.77 32.03
N GLY A 691 -12.45 25.43 30.94
CA GLY A 691 -12.36 24.83 29.61
C GLY A 691 -13.70 24.44 28.98
N PRO A 692 -13.67 23.98 27.71
CA PRO A 692 -14.87 23.70 26.94
C PRO A 692 -15.60 22.44 27.40
N LEU A 693 -16.92 22.42 27.20
CA LEU A 693 -17.74 21.22 27.35
C LEU A 693 -17.60 20.28 26.15
N TYR A 694 -17.26 19.02 26.43
CA TYR A 694 -17.20 17.94 25.44
C TYR A 694 -18.01 16.72 25.91
N TYR A 695 -18.54 15.93 24.99
CA TYR A 695 -19.30 14.73 25.35
C TYR A 695 -18.39 13.54 25.64
N SER A 696 -18.48 13.01 26.86
CA SER A 696 -17.76 11.81 27.29
C SER A 696 -18.62 10.56 27.03
N SER A 697 -18.20 9.70 26.10
CA SER A 697 -18.94 8.45 25.82
C SER A 697 -18.91 7.44 26.96
N ILE A 698 -17.90 7.54 27.83
CA ILE A 698 -17.77 6.70 29.03
C ILE A 698 -18.83 7.10 30.06
N ARG A 699 -18.96 8.40 30.34
CA ARG A 699 -19.91 8.93 31.34
C ARG A 699 -21.30 9.22 30.78
N ARG A 700 -21.43 9.30 29.45
CA ARG A 700 -22.65 9.63 28.69
C ARG A 700 -23.24 10.99 29.07
N SER A 701 -22.34 11.94 29.32
CA SER A 701 -22.63 13.31 29.74
C SER A 701 -21.55 14.25 29.22
N TYR A 702 -21.84 15.55 29.22
CA TYR A 702 -20.82 16.56 28.98
C TYR A 702 -19.88 16.70 30.19
N ASP A 703 -18.58 16.60 29.94
CA ASP A 703 -17.49 16.86 30.88
C ASP A 703 -16.72 18.12 30.40
N ARG A 704 -15.89 18.69 31.27
CA ARG A 704 -15.05 19.86 30.94
C ARG A 704 -13.59 19.50 30.72
N GLU A 705 -12.97 20.08 29.69
CA GLU A 705 -11.52 19.96 29.43
C GLU A 705 -10.75 21.07 30.15
N ILE A 706 -10.41 20.85 31.42
CA ILE A 706 -9.79 21.87 32.29
C ILE A 706 -8.47 22.44 31.73
N ASN A 707 -8.20 23.71 32.05
CA ASN A 707 -6.98 24.43 31.69
C ASN A 707 -6.68 24.46 30.18
N LYS A 708 -7.72 24.64 29.35
CA LYS A 708 -7.58 24.69 27.89
C LYS A 708 -6.90 25.99 27.46
N LYS A 709 -5.82 25.89 26.67
CA LYS A 709 -5.20 27.06 26.03
C LYS A 709 -6.07 27.53 24.85
N VAL A 710 -6.39 28.81 24.82
CA VAL A 710 -7.29 29.45 23.83
C VAL A 710 -6.71 30.75 23.30
N ILE A 711 -7.29 31.26 22.22
CA ILE A 711 -7.01 32.61 21.72
C ILE A 711 -8.23 33.49 21.95
N LEU A 712 -8.01 34.70 22.44
CA LEU A 712 -9.01 35.73 22.61
C LEU A 712 -8.85 36.73 21.47
N LYS A 713 -9.85 36.83 20.60
CA LYS A 713 -9.89 37.78 19.48
C LYS A 713 -10.76 38.98 19.82
N TYR A 714 -10.17 40.17 19.82
CA TYR A 714 -10.89 41.42 20.03
C TYR A 714 -11.76 41.73 18.81
N LEU A 715 -13.02 42.14 19.07
CA LEU A 715 -13.93 42.62 18.04
C LEU A 715 -14.07 44.13 18.19
N CYS A 716 -13.52 44.89 17.23
CA CYS A 716 -13.52 46.36 17.26
C CYS A 716 -14.94 46.95 17.26
N ASN A 717 -15.19 47.96 18.09
CA ASN A 717 -16.49 48.66 18.23
C ASN A 717 -17.66 47.75 18.67
N SER A 718 -17.40 46.69 19.44
CA SER A 718 -18.41 45.69 19.80
C SER A 718 -19.32 46.05 20.98
N GLN A 719 -19.15 47.22 21.60
CA GLN A 719 -20.00 47.70 22.71
C GLN A 719 -21.51 47.70 22.36
N ASN A 720 -21.86 47.80 21.07
CA ASN A 720 -23.22 47.63 20.56
C ASN A 720 -23.32 46.34 19.71
N VAL A 721 -24.13 45.38 20.17
CA VAL A 721 -24.43 44.13 19.43
C VAL A 721 -25.21 44.47 18.15
N SER A 722 -24.48 44.66 17.05
CA SER A 722 -25.00 44.98 15.71
C SER A 722 -25.28 43.70 14.90
N HIS A 723 -26.03 43.83 13.80
CA HIS A 723 -26.22 42.72 12.87
C HIS A 723 -24.89 42.23 12.28
N LEU A 724 -23.96 43.15 11.98
CA LEU A 724 -22.62 42.83 11.46
C LEU A 724 -21.81 42.01 12.46
N PHE A 725 -21.89 42.34 13.76
CA PHE A 725 -21.28 41.55 14.84
C PHE A 725 -21.80 40.11 14.83
N LEU A 726 -23.13 39.93 14.83
CA LEU A 726 -23.71 38.58 14.84
C LEU A 726 -23.37 37.79 13.56
N SER A 727 -23.29 38.44 12.39
CA SER A 727 -22.86 37.81 11.14
C SER A 727 -21.40 37.32 11.20
N GLU A 728 -20.48 38.10 11.78
CA GLU A 728 -19.08 37.68 11.96
C GLU A 728 -18.95 36.50 12.93
N VAL A 729 -19.71 36.51 14.04
CA VAL A 729 -19.75 35.38 14.98
C VAL A 729 -20.34 34.14 14.30
N ILE A 730 -21.44 34.26 13.54
CA ILE A 730 -22.06 33.15 12.80
C ILE A 730 -21.07 32.48 11.86
N TYR A 731 -20.31 33.26 11.09
CA TYR A 731 -19.35 32.75 10.11
C TYR A 731 -18.15 32.01 10.73
N SER A 732 -17.97 32.09 12.05
CA SER A 732 -16.81 31.51 12.74
C SER A 732 -17.19 30.60 13.91
N VAL A 733 -18.46 30.21 14.07
CA VAL A 733 -18.93 29.43 15.24
C VAL A 733 -18.14 28.14 15.43
N GLU A 734 -17.82 27.41 14.36
CA GLU A 734 -17.12 26.12 14.46
C GLU A 734 -15.67 26.25 14.93
N GLU A 735 -15.07 27.42 14.76
CA GLU A 735 -13.69 27.74 15.11
C GLU A 735 -13.56 28.34 16.52
N ASN A 736 -14.69 28.52 17.21
CA ASN A 736 -14.79 29.23 18.47
C ASN A 736 -15.50 28.39 19.54
N TYR A 737 -15.05 28.50 20.77
CA TYR A 737 -15.71 27.94 21.94
C TYR A 737 -16.86 28.81 22.45
N GLY A 738 -16.82 30.11 22.18
CA GLY A 738 -17.81 31.00 22.74
C GLY A 738 -17.48 32.48 22.63
N ILE A 739 -18.23 33.27 23.41
CA ILE A 739 -18.08 34.72 23.52
C ILE A 739 -17.73 35.06 24.97
N THR A 740 -16.85 36.03 25.14
CA THR A 740 -16.57 36.68 26.43
C THR A 740 -16.66 38.19 26.30
N GLN A 741 -16.58 38.93 27.40
CA GLN A 741 -16.53 40.39 27.39
C GLN A 741 -15.42 40.89 28.31
N ASN A 742 -14.53 41.70 27.76
CA ASN A 742 -13.46 42.33 28.52
C ASN A 742 -14.05 43.23 29.61
N LEU A 743 -13.67 43.01 30.87
CA LEU A 743 -14.25 43.75 32.00
C LEU A 743 -13.91 45.25 31.99
N ASN A 744 -12.76 45.61 31.42
CA ASN A 744 -12.23 46.98 31.38
C ASN A 744 -12.78 47.75 30.18
N THR A 745 -12.68 47.20 28.97
CA THR A 745 -13.08 47.91 27.73
C THR A 745 -14.56 47.77 27.39
N LYS A 746 -15.24 46.78 28.00
CA LYS A 746 -16.61 46.35 27.67
C LYS A 746 -16.80 45.79 26.26
N ASP A 747 -15.71 45.59 25.53
CA ASP A 747 -15.75 44.96 24.21
C ASP A 747 -15.98 43.45 24.35
N TYR A 748 -16.81 42.91 23.47
CA TYR A 748 -16.95 41.47 23.32
C TYR A 748 -15.75 40.90 22.57
N MET A 749 -15.37 39.69 22.95
CA MET A 749 -14.26 38.96 22.35
C MET A 749 -14.72 37.55 22.00
N LEU A 750 -14.15 36.99 20.93
CA LEU A 750 -14.33 35.59 20.59
C LEU A 750 -13.28 34.76 21.31
N VAL A 751 -13.72 33.62 21.83
CA VAL A 751 -12.86 32.62 22.45
C VAL A 751 -12.57 31.57 21.38
N CYS A 752 -11.49 31.77 20.65
CA CYS A 752 -11.07 30.98 19.51
C CYS A 752 -10.33 29.71 19.92
N LYS A 753 -10.56 28.64 19.17
CA LYS A 753 -9.81 27.39 19.27
C LYS A 753 -8.39 27.62 18.75
N ILE A 754 -7.40 27.38 19.61
CA ILE A 754 -5.98 27.68 19.29
C ILE A 754 -5.46 26.90 18.08
N GLU A 755 -6.05 25.75 17.75
CA GLU A 755 -5.64 24.89 16.63
C GLU A 755 -5.83 25.52 15.25
N TYR A 756 -6.67 26.56 15.12
CA TYR A 756 -6.87 27.28 13.86
C TYR A 756 -5.95 28.49 13.69
N TYR A 757 -5.05 28.76 14.64
CA TYR A 757 -4.26 29.99 14.66
C TYR A 757 -2.78 29.71 14.95
N CYS A 758 -1.93 30.53 14.33
CA CYS A 758 -0.48 30.51 14.54
C CYS A 758 -0.13 31.04 15.92
N GLU A 759 0.40 30.20 16.80
CA GLU A 759 0.83 30.62 18.14
C GLU A 759 1.95 31.68 18.10
N ASN A 760 2.72 31.74 17.00
CA ASN A 760 3.83 32.69 16.86
C ASN A 760 3.41 34.10 16.40
N CYS A 761 2.28 34.23 15.68
CA CYS A 761 1.89 35.54 15.13
C CYS A 761 0.39 35.85 15.20
N GLY A 762 -0.41 34.95 15.75
CA GLY A 762 -1.85 35.09 15.88
C GLY A 762 -2.63 34.97 14.57
N LYS A 763 -1.96 34.83 13.41
CA LYS A 763 -2.68 34.68 12.14
C LYS A 763 -3.43 33.36 12.08
N LYS A 764 -4.68 33.41 11.66
CA LYS A 764 -5.48 32.23 11.33
C LYS A 764 -4.76 31.41 10.24
N TYR A 765 -4.77 30.09 10.38
CA TYR A 765 -4.27 29.18 9.38
C TYR A 765 -5.20 29.17 8.16
N ASN A 766 -4.61 29.16 6.97
CA ASN A 766 -5.36 29.26 5.71
C ASN A 766 -5.73 27.89 5.13
N ASN A 767 -5.19 26.80 5.67
CA ASN A 767 -5.44 25.44 5.19
C ASN A 767 -5.09 24.39 6.26
N GLN A 768 -5.54 23.15 6.05
CA GLN A 768 -5.27 22.02 6.93
C GLN A 768 -3.77 21.73 7.09
N PHE A 769 -2.95 22.09 6.09
CA PHE A 769 -1.51 21.92 6.17
C PHE A 769 -0.90 22.80 7.27
N GLU A 770 -1.24 24.09 7.32
CA GLU A 770 -0.80 25.00 8.37
C GLU A 770 -1.34 24.61 9.74
N ILE A 771 -2.61 24.18 9.83
CA ILE A 771 -3.24 23.64 11.06
C ILE A 771 -2.41 22.49 11.62
N ASN A 772 -2.11 21.49 10.79
CA ASN A 772 -1.33 20.34 11.23
C ASN A 772 0.13 20.69 11.59
N ASN A 773 0.69 21.72 10.94
CA ASN A 773 2.06 22.17 11.17
C ASN A 773 2.20 23.02 12.45
N LYS A 774 1.09 23.59 12.94
CA LYS A 774 1.05 24.53 14.07
C LYS A 774 1.90 25.79 13.89
N ILE A 775 2.18 26.16 12.64
CA ILE A 775 2.92 27.37 12.30
C ILE A 775 2.53 27.80 10.88
N CYS A 776 2.15 29.08 10.72
CA CYS A 776 1.65 29.57 9.43
C CYS A 776 2.81 29.79 8.46
N ILE A 777 2.55 29.75 7.15
CA ILE A 777 3.58 29.92 6.11
C ILE A 777 4.37 31.21 6.36
N SER A 778 3.70 32.31 6.72
CA SER A 778 4.39 33.57 6.97
C SER A 778 5.39 33.50 8.13
N CYS A 779 5.12 32.74 9.20
CA CYS A 779 6.08 32.53 10.28
C CYS A 779 7.21 31.57 9.89
N GLN A 780 6.93 30.62 8.99
CA GLN A 780 7.95 29.70 8.48
C GLN A 780 8.92 30.36 7.51
N THR A 781 8.49 31.42 6.81
CA THR A 781 9.28 32.10 5.77
C THR A 781 9.75 33.50 6.18
N ASN A 782 9.59 33.89 7.44
CA ASN A 782 10.05 35.18 7.96
C ASN A 782 11.46 35.07 8.56
N HIS A 783 12.39 34.44 7.84
CA HIS A 783 13.81 34.50 8.18
C HIS A 783 14.43 35.77 7.58
N GLU A 784 15.38 36.39 8.29
CA GLU A 784 16.06 37.61 7.86
C GLU A 784 16.80 37.43 6.51
N ASN A 785 17.26 36.22 6.21
CA ASN A 785 18.00 35.90 4.99
C ASN A 785 17.11 35.34 3.87
N LYS A 786 16.98 36.10 2.78
CA LYS A 786 16.19 35.74 1.59
C LYS A 786 16.61 34.41 0.94
N LYS A 787 17.91 34.09 0.83
CA LYS A 787 18.37 32.84 0.20
C LYS A 787 17.91 31.60 0.96
N ILE A 788 17.84 31.69 2.29
CA ILE A 788 17.31 30.61 3.15
C ILE A 788 15.80 30.45 2.95
N ASN A 789 15.05 31.55 2.86
CA ASN A 789 13.61 31.49 2.55
C ASN A 789 13.36 30.84 1.19
N ASP A 790 14.12 31.24 0.17
CA ASP A 790 14.03 30.70 -1.18
C ASP A 790 14.35 29.19 -1.18
N LEU A 791 15.37 28.74 -0.43
CA LEU A 791 15.70 27.32 -0.25
C LEU A 791 14.57 26.52 0.40
N ILE A 792 14.02 27.01 1.52
CA ILE A 792 12.91 26.33 2.22
C ILE A 792 11.71 26.21 1.29
N GLN A 793 11.38 27.26 0.54
CA GLN A 793 10.29 27.24 -0.44
C GLN A 793 10.57 26.27 -1.58
N GLU A 794 11.78 26.29 -2.16
CA GLU A 794 12.20 25.41 -3.26
C GLU A 794 12.10 23.93 -2.85
N ILE A 795 12.59 23.56 -1.67
CA ILE A 795 12.54 22.17 -1.17
C ILE A 795 11.11 21.72 -0.94
N LYS A 796 10.26 22.59 -0.37
CA LYS A 796 8.83 22.30 -0.19
C LYS A 796 8.09 22.12 -1.51
N LEU A 797 8.42 22.92 -2.53
CA LEU A 797 7.87 22.83 -3.89
C LEU A 797 8.38 21.60 -4.67
N ASN A 798 9.40 20.92 -4.16
CA ASN A 798 9.98 19.70 -4.73
C ASN A 798 9.54 18.42 -4.00
N ILE A 799 8.67 18.51 -3.00
CA ILE A 799 7.97 17.33 -2.45
C ILE A 799 7.09 16.77 -3.56
N ASP A 800 7.51 15.63 -4.09
CA ASP A 800 6.94 15.00 -5.28
C ASP A 800 5.56 14.40 -5.00
N ARG A 801 4.63 14.55 -5.96
CA ARG A 801 3.17 14.41 -5.88
C ARG A 801 2.64 13.04 -5.43
N ASP A 802 3.45 12.00 -5.48
CA ASP A 802 3.13 10.70 -4.89
C ASP A 802 3.42 10.75 -3.38
N VAL A 803 2.54 11.42 -2.62
CA VAL A 803 2.58 11.40 -1.14
C VAL A 803 2.24 9.98 -0.68
N LYS A 804 3.27 9.14 -0.55
CA LYS A 804 3.15 7.81 0.05
C LYS A 804 3.24 7.96 1.57
N GLN A 805 2.74 6.93 2.27
CA GLN A 805 2.93 6.78 3.71
C GLN A 805 4.41 7.02 4.06
N ASN A 806 4.70 8.00 4.92
CA ASN A 806 6.02 8.38 5.48
C ASN A 806 6.79 9.56 4.83
N ASP A 807 6.14 10.43 4.04
CA ASP A 807 6.77 11.70 3.64
C ASP A 807 7.01 12.62 4.85
N ILE A 808 8.15 13.33 4.83
CA ILE A 808 8.64 14.19 5.90
C ILE A 808 8.67 15.64 5.40
N MET A 809 8.25 16.58 6.26
CA MET A 809 8.32 18.00 5.93
C MET A 809 9.72 18.56 6.24
N PHE A 810 10.30 19.28 5.27
CA PHE A 810 11.51 20.06 5.51
C PHE A 810 11.15 21.41 6.16
N GLU A 811 11.71 21.70 7.34
CA GLU A 811 11.32 22.86 8.15
C GLU A 811 12.49 23.79 8.52
N TRP A 812 12.18 25.06 8.77
CA TRP A 812 13.03 25.92 9.59
C TRP A 812 12.71 25.65 11.06
N ILE A 813 13.71 25.26 11.85
CA ILE A 813 13.53 24.84 13.24
C ILE A 813 14.23 25.87 14.15
N PRO A 814 13.49 26.62 14.99
CA PRO A 814 14.10 27.55 15.94
C PRO A 814 15.06 26.83 16.88
N TYR A 815 16.25 27.40 17.12
CA TYR A 815 17.28 26.74 17.95
C TYR A 815 16.81 26.40 19.38
N ALA A 816 15.89 27.20 19.94
CA ALA A 816 15.29 26.96 21.25
C ALA A 816 14.44 25.68 21.35
N GLN A 817 14.14 25.04 20.21
CA GLN A 817 13.43 23.76 20.14
C GLN A 817 14.31 22.54 20.44
N PHE A 818 15.64 22.73 20.57
CA PHE A 818 16.57 21.65 20.87
C PHE A 818 16.96 21.63 22.36
N ASN A 819 16.79 20.46 22.99
CA ASN A 819 17.25 20.16 24.34
C ASN A 819 18.35 19.09 24.32
N ASP A 820 19.04 18.92 25.44
CA ASP A 820 20.05 17.86 25.67
C ASP A 820 21.13 17.77 24.58
N ILE A 821 21.60 18.94 24.12
CA ILE A 821 22.60 19.06 23.07
C ILE A 821 23.94 18.50 23.56
N LYS A 822 24.46 17.45 22.91
CA LYS A 822 25.73 16.78 23.24
C LYS A 822 26.57 16.57 22.00
N GLU A 823 27.85 16.95 22.03
CA GLU A 823 28.76 16.67 20.92
C GLU A 823 28.95 15.14 20.77
N ILE A 824 28.77 14.62 19.56
CA ILE A 824 28.91 13.19 19.26
C ILE A 824 29.98 12.88 18.21
N GLY A 825 30.46 13.90 17.50
CA GLY A 825 31.54 13.73 16.53
C GLY A 825 32.05 15.07 16.01
N LYS A 826 33.33 15.11 15.66
CA LYS A 826 33.99 16.27 15.07
C LYS A 826 34.84 15.82 13.89
N GLY A 827 34.46 16.27 12.69
CA GLY A 827 35.20 16.00 11.46
C GLY A 827 36.12 17.16 11.07
N GLY A 828 36.70 17.07 9.86
CA GLY A 828 37.54 18.15 9.32
C GLY A 828 36.77 19.44 9.00
N PHE A 829 35.49 19.32 8.63
CA PHE A 829 34.68 20.42 8.11
C PHE A 829 33.45 20.77 8.95
N SER A 830 33.05 19.89 9.88
CA SER A 830 31.83 20.07 10.68
C SER A 830 31.95 19.45 12.06
N THR A 831 31.12 19.94 12.98
CA THR A 831 30.88 19.32 14.30
C THR A 831 29.44 18.84 14.36
N VAL A 832 29.22 17.61 14.85
CA VAL A 832 27.90 16.98 14.93
C VAL A 832 27.50 16.82 16.39
N TYR A 833 26.30 17.27 16.71
CA TYR A 833 25.70 17.16 18.04
C TYR A 833 24.46 16.27 17.99
N LEU A 834 24.22 15.50 19.04
CA LEU A 834 22.95 14.87 19.34
C LEU A 834 22.06 15.88 20.08
N ALA A 835 20.78 15.97 19.70
CA ALA A 835 19.78 16.76 20.44
C ALA A 835 18.39 16.09 20.43
N ILE A 836 17.52 16.55 21.32
CA ILE A 836 16.09 16.23 21.33
C ILE A 836 15.32 17.44 20.78
N TRP A 837 14.58 17.25 19.68
CA TRP A 837 13.66 18.24 19.13
C TRP A 837 12.28 18.12 19.81
N LYS A 838 11.89 19.13 20.60
CA LYS A 838 10.67 19.13 21.44
C LYS A 838 9.39 18.91 20.63
N ASP A 839 9.12 19.79 19.66
CA ASP A 839 7.94 19.67 18.77
C ASP A 839 8.01 18.42 17.89
N GLY A 840 9.23 18.07 17.49
CA GLY A 840 9.57 16.86 16.76
C GLY A 840 9.03 16.79 15.33
N LEU A 841 9.27 15.65 14.68
CA LEU A 841 9.15 15.47 13.23
C LEU A 841 7.69 15.53 12.77
N LEU A 842 7.40 16.32 11.73
CA LEU A 842 6.11 16.32 11.05
C LEU A 842 6.12 15.31 9.88
N SER A 843 5.35 14.23 10.00
CA SER A 843 5.25 13.17 8.99
C SER A 843 3.82 12.94 8.51
N TYR A 844 3.68 12.54 7.24
CA TYR A 844 2.39 12.21 6.63
C TYR A 844 2.12 10.69 6.68
N HIS A 845 0.99 10.30 7.26
CA HIS A 845 0.47 8.93 7.18
C HIS A 845 -0.94 8.95 6.58
N SER A 846 -1.95 9.21 7.40
CA SER A 846 -3.36 9.41 7.01
C SER A 846 -3.78 10.86 7.25
N GLY A 847 -2.83 11.79 7.07
CA GLY A 847 -2.82 13.14 7.60
C GLY A 847 -1.46 13.47 8.22
N TRP A 848 -1.15 14.76 8.34
CA TRP A 848 0.10 15.24 8.94
C TRP A 848 0.03 15.12 10.46
N ARG A 849 1.04 14.48 11.08
CA ARG A 849 1.14 14.31 12.53
C ARG A 849 2.56 14.65 12.99
N ARG A 850 2.69 15.36 14.11
CA ARG A 850 3.99 15.60 14.76
C ARG A 850 4.34 14.45 15.71
N GLN A 851 5.60 14.03 15.70
CA GLN A 851 6.18 13.06 16.62
C GLN A 851 7.06 13.79 17.65
N PRO A 852 6.52 14.20 18.80
CA PRO A 852 7.25 15.03 19.76
C PRO A 852 8.48 14.31 20.32
N ASN A 853 9.46 15.09 20.80
CA ASN A 853 10.72 14.60 21.37
C ASN A 853 11.53 13.72 20.41
N THR A 854 11.54 14.08 19.12
CA THR A 854 12.33 13.35 18.10
C THR A 854 13.83 13.53 18.35
N LYS A 855 14.58 12.43 18.35
CA LYS A 855 16.04 12.43 18.44
C LYS A 855 16.65 12.82 17.08
N VAL A 856 17.50 13.86 17.05
CA VAL A 856 18.08 14.41 15.82
C VAL A 856 19.59 14.58 15.94
N ALA A 857 20.27 14.58 14.79
CA ALA A 857 21.67 14.97 14.66
C ALA A 857 21.76 16.40 14.09
N LEU A 858 22.45 17.30 14.80
CA LEU A 858 22.70 18.68 14.42
C LEU A 858 24.11 18.77 13.81
N LYS A 859 24.22 18.89 12.50
CA LYS A 859 25.50 19.09 11.81
C LYS A 859 25.76 20.58 11.62
N CYS A 860 26.75 21.09 12.34
CA CYS A 860 27.19 22.48 12.27
C CYS A 860 28.42 22.58 11.35
N LEU A 861 28.29 23.28 10.22
CA LEU A 861 29.42 23.58 9.34
C LEU A 861 30.24 24.73 9.92
N ASN A 862 31.56 24.59 9.95
CA ASN A 862 32.43 25.66 10.43
C ASN A 862 32.38 26.86 9.45
N ASN A 863 32.24 28.09 9.95
CA ASN A 863 32.21 29.33 9.16
C ASN A 863 31.08 29.39 8.09
N SER A 864 29.95 28.74 8.32
CA SER A 864 28.81 28.67 7.39
C SER A 864 28.26 30.05 6.99
N GLN A 865 28.44 31.09 7.82
CA GLN A 865 28.07 32.47 7.47
C GLN A 865 28.85 33.03 6.29
N ASN A 866 30.13 32.68 6.16
CA ASN A 866 30.99 33.17 5.09
C ASN A 866 30.83 32.34 3.80
N PHE A 867 30.23 31.15 3.90
CA PHE A 867 30.07 30.18 2.81
C PHE A 867 28.62 29.68 2.69
N LEU A 868 27.66 30.62 2.71
CA LEU A 868 26.23 30.30 2.68
C LEU A 868 25.82 29.50 1.42
N ASP A 869 26.43 29.78 0.27
CA ASP A 869 26.13 29.05 -0.97
C ASP A 869 26.60 27.59 -0.92
N GLU A 870 27.71 27.30 -0.23
CA GLU A 870 28.20 25.93 0.00
C GLU A 870 27.25 25.17 0.94
N PHE A 871 26.80 25.82 2.03
CA PHE A 871 25.79 25.26 2.92
C PHE A 871 24.48 24.93 2.18
N ILE A 872 23.98 25.86 1.36
CA ILE A 872 22.76 25.67 0.56
C ILE A 872 22.94 24.50 -0.42
N ASN A 873 24.09 24.40 -1.08
CA ASN A 873 24.38 23.31 -2.02
C ASN A 873 24.43 21.96 -1.32
N GLU A 874 25.03 21.88 -0.13
CA GLU A 874 25.01 20.65 0.67
C GLU A 874 23.57 20.26 1.06
N VAL A 875 22.76 21.21 1.54
CA VAL A 875 21.35 20.94 1.86
C VAL A 875 20.62 20.40 0.63
N LYS A 876 20.78 21.02 -0.55
CA LYS A 876 20.18 20.57 -1.82
C LYS A 876 20.66 19.19 -2.27
N ALA A 877 21.82 18.73 -1.83
CA ALA A 877 22.27 17.38 -2.14
C ALA A 877 21.44 16.30 -1.41
N TYR A 878 20.83 16.63 -0.27
CA TYR A 878 19.93 15.73 0.49
C TYR A 878 18.48 15.72 -0.02
N THR A 879 18.04 16.69 -0.84
CA THR A 879 16.61 17.05 -0.98
C THR A 879 15.72 16.12 -1.82
N ASN A 880 16.15 14.88 -2.10
CA ASN A 880 15.21 13.83 -2.52
C ASN A 880 15.05 12.80 -1.39
N GLN A 881 14.25 13.16 -0.40
CA GLN A 881 13.98 12.41 0.84
C GLN A 881 13.28 11.04 0.63
N LYS A 882 12.96 10.67 -0.62
CA LYS A 882 12.33 9.39 -1.00
C LYS A 882 13.32 8.21 -1.12
N ILE A 883 14.61 8.43 -0.89
CA ILE A 883 15.63 7.38 -1.04
C ILE A 883 15.92 6.77 0.33
N ASP A 884 15.40 5.57 0.59
CA ASP A 884 15.59 4.85 1.86
C ASP A 884 17.08 4.66 2.22
N ASN A 885 17.98 4.65 1.23
CA ASN A 885 19.43 4.42 1.41
C ASN A 885 20.27 5.70 1.62
N ILE A 886 19.67 6.89 1.74
CA ILE A 886 20.38 8.16 2.06
C ILE A 886 19.86 8.70 3.41
N LEU A 887 20.74 9.30 4.20
CA LEU A 887 20.39 9.90 5.49
C LEU A 887 19.37 11.03 5.28
N LYS A 888 18.31 11.05 6.09
CA LYS A 888 17.23 12.02 5.92
C LYS A 888 17.62 13.36 6.54
N ILE A 889 17.26 14.45 5.84
CA ILE A 889 17.32 15.81 6.36
C ILE A 889 15.91 16.26 6.74
N TYR A 890 15.74 16.73 7.97
CA TYR A 890 14.45 17.20 8.50
C TYR A 890 14.30 18.71 8.39
N GLY A 891 15.41 19.44 8.32
CA GLY A 891 15.34 20.89 8.25
C GLY A 891 16.68 21.57 8.45
N ILE A 892 16.59 22.87 8.68
CA ILE A 892 17.72 23.73 8.99
C ILE A 892 17.40 24.60 10.21
N SER A 893 18.45 24.99 10.92
CA SER A 893 18.39 25.87 12.08
C SER A 893 19.58 26.83 12.04
N GLN A 894 19.65 27.74 13.02
CA GLN A 894 20.78 28.63 13.21
C GLN A 894 21.07 28.77 14.70
N ASN A 895 22.32 28.57 15.10
CA ASN A 895 22.75 28.77 16.48
C ASN A 895 22.55 30.25 16.88
N THR A 896 21.85 30.51 17.98
CA THR A 896 21.55 31.88 18.40
C THR A 896 22.78 32.69 18.80
N ASN A 897 23.83 32.02 19.30
CA ASN A 897 25.04 32.64 19.82
C ASN A 897 26.10 32.80 18.73
N THR A 898 26.43 31.72 18.02
CA THR A 898 27.47 31.75 16.99
C THR A 898 26.96 32.26 15.65
N LYS A 899 25.64 32.29 15.45
CA LYS A 899 24.95 32.62 14.19
C LYS A 899 25.26 31.66 13.02
N GLU A 900 25.93 30.55 13.31
CA GLU A 900 26.22 29.47 12.36
C GLU A 900 24.95 28.71 11.99
N TYR A 901 24.78 28.38 10.71
CA TYR A 901 23.70 27.54 10.22
C TYR A 901 23.95 26.06 10.55
N ILE A 902 22.85 25.35 10.81
CA ILE A 902 22.84 23.98 11.29
C ILE A 902 21.93 23.17 10.38
N MET A 903 22.39 22.02 9.92
CA MET A 903 21.52 21.01 9.30
C MET A 903 20.95 20.09 10.38
N VAL A 904 19.65 19.86 10.32
CA VAL A 904 18.94 18.95 11.22
C VAL A 904 18.68 17.65 10.48
N LEU A 905 19.43 16.62 10.84
CA LEU A 905 19.45 15.32 10.19
C LEU A 905 18.82 14.25 11.10
N GLU A 906 18.40 13.16 10.48
CA GLU A 906 18.05 11.93 11.20
C GLU A 906 19.24 11.45 12.05
N TYR A 907 18.94 11.04 13.28
CA TYR A 907 19.96 10.47 14.15
C TYR A 907 20.23 8.99 13.77
N ALA A 908 21.48 8.69 13.47
CA ALA A 908 22.00 7.33 13.32
C ALA A 908 22.81 6.92 14.58
N GLU A 909 22.85 5.62 14.87
CA GLU A 909 23.50 5.11 16.10
C GLU A 909 25.03 5.10 16.00
N GLY A 910 25.58 5.07 14.79
CA GLY A 910 27.02 5.13 14.52
C GLY A 910 27.36 4.88 13.06
N ASP A 911 28.63 5.02 12.70
CA ASP A 911 29.15 4.68 11.37
C ASP A 911 29.40 3.18 11.21
N PHE A 912 29.42 2.72 9.96
CA PHE A 912 29.53 1.30 9.63
C PHE A 912 30.88 0.70 10.04
N ASN A 913 31.96 1.49 10.07
CA ASN A 913 33.25 1.01 10.54
C ASN A 913 33.27 0.77 12.05
N SER A 914 32.62 1.63 12.84
CA SER A 914 32.39 1.38 14.28
C SER A 914 31.54 0.13 14.50
N TYR A 915 30.47 -0.05 13.72
CA TYR A 915 29.63 -1.25 13.77
C TYR A 915 30.42 -2.55 13.47
N LEU A 916 31.29 -2.55 12.46
CA LEU A 916 32.12 -3.71 12.13
C LEU A 916 33.12 -4.06 13.25
N LYS A 917 33.65 -3.05 13.98
CA LYS A 917 34.54 -3.29 15.13
C LYS A 917 33.80 -3.96 16.29
N ASP A 918 32.61 -3.46 16.63
CA ASP A 918 31.80 -3.99 17.74
C ASP A 918 31.24 -5.38 17.44
N LYS A 919 31.00 -5.70 16.16
CA LYS A 919 30.46 -6.99 15.69
C LYS A 919 31.49 -7.92 15.06
N CYS A 920 32.78 -7.65 15.22
CA CYS A 920 33.82 -8.46 14.60
C CYS A 920 33.73 -9.95 14.99
N GLU A 921 33.26 -10.26 16.19
CA GLU A 921 33.06 -11.64 16.71
C GLU A 921 31.90 -12.38 16.03
N ASP A 922 30.91 -11.65 15.48
CA ASP A 922 29.69 -12.18 14.85
C ASP A 922 29.64 -11.92 13.33
N PHE A 923 30.79 -11.66 12.68
CA PHE A 923 30.80 -11.32 11.25
C PHE A 923 30.23 -12.47 10.40
N ASP A 924 29.22 -12.15 9.61
CA ASP A 924 28.58 -13.03 8.65
C ASP A 924 28.56 -12.35 7.28
N TRP A 925 28.98 -13.08 6.25
CA TRP A 925 28.92 -12.64 4.86
C TRP A 925 27.54 -12.14 4.45
N TYR A 926 26.47 -12.76 4.96
CA TYR A 926 25.11 -12.31 4.71
C TYR A 926 24.90 -10.85 5.14
N ASN A 927 25.31 -10.51 6.36
CA ASN A 927 25.21 -9.14 6.88
C ASN A 927 26.15 -8.19 6.12
N GLY A 928 27.37 -8.62 5.80
CA GLY A 928 28.31 -7.83 5.01
C GLY A 928 27.79 -7.48 3.61
N LEU A 929 27.20 -8.46 2.91
CA LEU A 929 26.57 -8.27 1.60
C LEU A 929 25.30 -7.43 1.70
N SER A 930 24.48 -7.63 2.74
CA SER A 930 23.31 -6.78 2.98
C SER A 930 23.69 -5.29 3.07
N MET A 931 24.78 -4.98 3.77
CA MET A 931 25.29 -3.61 3.86
C MET A 931 25.81 -3.08 2.52
N LEU A 932 26.51 -3.91 1.73
CA LEU A 932 26.95 -3.55 0.38
C LEU A 932 25.78 -3.29 -0.56
N THR A 933 24.72 -4.11 -0.50
CA THR A 933 23.49 -3.91 -1.27
C THR A 933 22.87 -2.55 -0.96
N ILE A 934 22.78 -2.17 0.32
CA ILE A 934 22.26 -0.86 0.72
C ILE A 934 23.17 0.28 0.21
N ALA A 935 24.49 0.12 0.36
CA ALA A 935 25.47 1.12 -0.07
C ALA A 935 25.44 1.32 -1.60
N ILE A 936 25.41 0.25 -2.39
CA ILE A 936 25.39 0.36 -3.86
C ILE A 936 24.04 0.86 -4.36
N GLU A 937 22.93 0.53 -3.67
CA GLU A 937 21.62 1.06 -4.02
C GLU A 937 21.57 2.58 -3.82
N GLY A 938 22.10 3.09 -2.71
CA GLY A 938 22.25 4.53 -2.47
C GLY A 938 23.14 5.20 -3.51
N LEU A 939 24.32 4.63 -3.78
CA LEU A 939 25.30 5.19 -4.72
C LEU A 939 24.77 5.19 -6.17
N ASN A 940 24.11 4.11 -6.59
CA ASN A 940 23.44 4.02 -7.90
C ASN A 940 22.39 5.12 -8.07
N LYS A 941 21.60 5.42 -7.04
CA LYS A 941 20.62 6.53 -7.07
C LYS A 941 21.28 7.91 -7.16
N ILE A 942 22.46 8.10 -6.56
CA ILE A 942 23.26 9.32 -6.74
C ILE A 942 23.74 9.42 -8.19
N HIS A 943 24.29 8.33 -8.74
CA HIS A 943 24.83 8.29 -10.10
C HIS A 943 23.75 8.48 -11.18
N GLN A 944 22.56 7.92 -11.00
CA GLN A 944 21.42 8.12 -11.91
C GLN A 944 21.01 9.60 -12.07
N LYS A 945 21.33 10.45 -11.08
CA LYS A 945 21.10 11.90 -11.14
C LYS A 945 22.27 12.68 -11.75
N GLN A 946 23.24 11.99 -12.35
CA GLN A 946 24.46 12.60 -12.89
C GLN A 946 25.26 13.36 -11.80
N MET A 947 25.25 12.81 -10.57
CA MET A 947 26.03 13.32 -9.44
C MET A 947 27.14 12.33 -9.07
N VAL A 948 28.17 12.85 -8.39
CA VAL A 948 29.32 12.11 -7.86
C VAL A 948 29.47 12.45 -6.37
N HIS A 949 29.63 11.45 -5.51
CA HIS A 949 29.72 11.64 -4.06
C HIS A 949 31.06 12.25 -3.64
N ARG A 950 32.17 11.87 -4.30
CA ARG A 950 33.55 12.38 -4.12
C ARG A 950 34.26 12.03 -2.81
N ASP A 951 33.54 11.68 -1.77
CA ASP A 951 34.08 11.27 -0.47
C ASP A 951 33.38 10.01 0.06
N PHE A 952 33.17 9.05 -0.84
CA PHE A 952 32.47 7.83 -0.51
C PHE A 952 33.41 6.86 0.22
N HIS A 953 33.22 6.65 1.52
CA HIS A 953 34.00 5.70 2.30
C HIS A 953 33.15 5.09 3.41
N ILE A 954 33.69 4.07 4.08
CA ILE A 954 32.93 3.30 5.09
C ILE A 954 32.44 4.15 6.28
N GLY A 955 33.12 5.26 6.58
CA GLY A 955 32.74 6.19 7.66
C GLY A 955 31.55 7.09 7.29
N ASN A 956 31.25 7.23 6.00
CA ASN A 956 30.10 7.97 5.48
C ASN A 956 28.91 7.04 5.19
N ILE A 957 28.93 5.81 5.72
CA ILE A 957 27.79 4.89 5.74
C ILE A 957 27.38 4.75 7.20
N LEU A 958 26.17 5.17 7.55
CA LEU A 958 25.66 5.18 8.92
C LEU A 958 24.62 4.09 9.16
N ILE A 959 24.55 3.59 10.40
CA ILE A 959 23.65 2.53 10.82
C ILE A 959 22.45 3.08 11.61
N ARG A 960 21.25 2.69 11.19
CA ARG A 960 19.93 3.01 11.77
C ARG A 960 19.36 1.80 12.52
N LYS A 961 18.67 2.03 13.63
CA LYS A 961 17.84 1.03 14.32
C LYS A 961 16.39 1.13 13.86
N LEU A 962 15.87 0.08 13.24
CA LEU A 962 14.44 -0.03 12.95
C LEU A 962 13.68 -0.40 14.23
N HIS A 963 12.77 0.45 14.69
CA HIS A 963 11.90 0.14 15.82
C HIS A 963 10.93 -1.01 15.46
N GLY A 964 10.93 -2.09 16.25
CA GLY A 964 9.98 -3.20 16.13
C GLY A 964 10.56 -4.55 15.66
N TYR A 965 11.76 -4.57 15.07
CA TYR A 965 12.43 -5.81 14.65
C TYR A 965 13.79 -5.95 15.35
N LYS A 966 13.94 -6.98 16.19
CA LYS A 966 15.13 -7.18 17.05
C LYS A 966 16.45 -7.43 16.29
N SER A 967 16.46 -7.60 14.96
CA SER A 967 17.64 -8.09 14.23
C SER A 967 17.99 -7.38 12.91
N ILE A 968 17.28 -6.35 12.46
CA ILE A 968 17.59 -5.68 11.18
C ILE A 968 18.02 -4.24 11.45
N SER A 969 19.33 -4.00 11.40
CA SER A 969 19.89 -2.66 11.30
C SER A 969 19.85 -2.26 9.82
N SER A 970 19.29 -1.09 9.48
CA SER A 970 19.39 -0.55 8.12
C SER A 970 20.57 0.41 8.03
N ALA A 971 21.17 0.56 6.84
CA ALA A 971 22.25 1.51 6.61
C ALA A 971 21.80 2.66 5.70
N CYS A 972 22.55 3.76 5.70
CA CYS A 972 22.32 4.87 4.79
C CYS A 972 23.62 5.63 4.49
N ILE A 973 23.71 6.20 3.30
CA ILE A 973 24.80 7.09 2.91
C ILE A 973 24.58 8.45 3.56
N SER A 974 25.64 9.01 4.16
CA SER A 974 25.67 10.34 4.76
C SER A 974 26.74 11.21 4.12
N ASP A 975 26.82 12.46 4.58
CA ASP A 975 27.85 13.44 4.20
C ASP A 975 27.87 13.80 2.71
N MET A 976 26.78 14.41 2.27
CA MET A 976 26.60 14.87 0.90
C MET A 976 27.31 16.21 0.60
N GLY A 977 28.15 16.74 1.50
CA GLY A 977 28.74 18.09 1.39
C GLY A 977 29.70 18.27 0.21
N LEU A 978 30.36 17.21 -0.23
CA LEU A 978 31.23 17.21 -1.42
C LEU A 978 30.52 16.70 -2.67
N CYS A 979 29.24 16.31 -2.57
CA CYS A 979 28.49 15.73 -3.67
C CYS A 979 28.09 16.81 -4.69
N ARG A 980 28.46 16.62 -5.97
CA ARG A 980 28.20 17.60 -7.03
C ARG A 980 27.80 16.95 -8.36
N LYS A 981 27.19 17.75 -9.25
CA LYS A 981 26.91 17.33 -10.63
C LYS A 981 28.20 17.21 -11.43
N ILE A 982 28.18 16.33 -12.43
CA ILE A 982 29.33 16.08 -13.31
C ILE A 982 29.77 17.36 -14.07
N ASN A 983 28.88 18.31 -14.34
CA ASN A 983 29.19 19.47 -15.17
C ASN A 983 29.64 20.73 -14.39
N ASP A 984 29.64 20.70 -13.04
CA ASP A 984 29.98 21.87 -12.20
C ASP A 984 31.50 21.97 -11.91
N ILE A 985 32.35 21.45 -12.80
CA ILE A 985 33.80 21.25 -12.54
C ILE A 985 34.59 22.53 -12.85
N ASN A 986 34.95 23.29 -11.80
CA ASN A 986 36.03 24.30 -11.83
C ASN A 986 36.99 24.19 -10.63
N GLU A 987 36.91 23.13 -9.82
CA GLU A 987 37.72 22.98 -8.61
C GLU A 987 38.97 22.14 -8.84
N THR A 988 40.12 22.72 -8.52
CA THR A 988 41.45 22.07 -8.50
C THR A 988 41.77 21.38 -7.17
N SER A 989 40.86 21.43 -6.20
CA SER A 989 41.06 20.91 -4.84
C SER A 989 40.61 19.44 -4.74
N ILE A 990 41.51 18.59 -4.26
CA ILE A 990 41.30 17.16 -4.05
C ILE A 990 40.97 16.95 -2.57
N TYR A 991 39.79 16.42 -2.29
CA TYR A 991 39.29 16.18 -0.95
C TYR A 991 38.98 14.71 -0.71
N GLY A 992 39.16 14.23 0.51
CA GLY A 992 38.65 12.92 0.92
C GLY A 992 39.64 12.14 1.75
N VAL A 993 39.38 10.84 1.88
CA VAL A 993 40.23 9.91 2.61
C VAL A 993 41.18 9.21 1.63
N MET A 994 42.48 9.57 1.65
CA MET A 994 43.48 9.18 0.63
C MET A 994 43.39 7.71 0.13
N PRO A 995 43.33 6.67 0.99
CA PRO A 995 43.12 5.29 0.54
C PRO A 995 41.89 5.00 -0.34
N TYR A 996 40.83 5.81 -0.21
CA TYR A 996 39.59 5.70 -0.97
C TYR A 996 39.59 6.59 -2.22
N VAL A 997 40.55 7.52 -2.37
CA VAL A 997 40.62 8.41 -3.53
C VAL A 997 41.25 7.69 -4.72
N ALA A 998 40.54 7.69 -5.85
CA ALA A 998 40.96 7.01 -7.06
C ALA A 998 42.28 7.57 -7.65
N PRO A 999 43.11 6.74 -8.29
CA PRO A 999 44.44 7.13 -8.76
C PRO A 999 44.43 8.27 -9.79
N GLU A 1000 43.42 8.33 -10.65
CA GLU A 1000 43.25 9.42 -11.61
C GLU A 1000 42.95 10.75 -10.93
N VAL A 1001 42.19 10.71 -9.83
CA VAL A 1001 41.86 11.91 -9.04
C VAL A 1001 43.08 12.40 -8.28
N LEU A 1002 43.88 11.49 -7.69
CA LEU A 1002 45.15 11.86 -7.06
C LEU A 1002 46.13 12.49 -8.05
N LYS A 1003 46.09 12.10 -9.33
CA LYS A 1003 46.87 12.72 -10.43
C LYS A 1003 46.33 14.08 -10.89
N GLY A 1004 45.24 14.57 -10.28
CA GLY A 1004 44.66 15.88 -10.56
C GLY A 1004 43.51 15.88 -11.58
N ASN A 1005 43.03 14.71 -12.03
CA ASN A 1005 41.84 14.65 -12.88
C ASN A 1005 40.58 14.91 -12.05
N PRO A 1006 39.49 15.42 -12.67
CA PRO A 1006 38.23 15.62 -11.97
C PRO A 1006 37.62 14.31 -11.45
N TYR A 1007 36.83 14.41 -10.37
CA TYR A 1007 36.05 13.29 -9.87
C TYR A 1007 35.00 12.84 -10.89
N THR A 1008 34.94 11.53 -11.12
CA THR A 1008 33.95 10.88 -11.97
C THR A 1008 33.15 9.85 -11.16
N GLN A 1009 32.05 9.34 -11.72
CA GLN A 1009 31.30 8.25 -11.10
C GLN A 1009 32.17 6.99 -10.91
N ALA A 1010 33.12 6.75 -11.82
CA ALA A 1010 34.09 5.66 -11.70
C ALA A 1010 35.04 5.83 -10.49
N ALA A 1011 35.27 7.06 -10.01
CA ALA A 1011 36.05 7.30 -8.79
C ALA A 1011 35.27 6.88 -7.52
N ASP A 1012 33.95 7.07 -7.49
CA ASP A 1012 33.12 6.52 -6.40
C ASP A 1012 33.13 4.98 -6.42
N ILE A 1013 33.15 4.36 -7.61
CA ILE A 1013 33.26 2.89 -7.76
C ILE A 1013 34.60 2.35 -7.24
N TYR A 1014 35.70 3.07 -7.49
CA TYR A 1014 37.00 2.76 -6.86
C TYR A 1014 36.87 2.76 -5.33
N SER A 1015 36.22 3.79 -4.80
CA SER A 1015 36.00 3.93 -3.36
C SER A 1015 35.14 2.78 -2.81
N PHE A 1016 34.12 2.34 -3.55
CA PHE A 1016 33.32 1.15 -3.22
C PHE A 1016 34.17 -0.12 -3.16
N GLY A 1017 35.13 -0.30 -4.09
CA GLY A 1017 36.10 -1.40 -4.05
C GLY A 1017 36.93 -1.42 -2.75
N MET A 1018 37.29 -0.25 -2.22
CA MET A 1018 37.96 -0.16 -0.92
C MET A 1018 37.03 -0.48 0.26
N ILE A 1019 35.73 -0.20 0.16
CA ILE A 1019 34.75 -0.63 1.17
C ILE A 1019 34.57 -2.15 1.15
N MET A 1020 34.53 -2.76 -0.04
CA MET A 1020 34.54 -4.22 -0.18
C MET A 1020 35.77 -4.84 0.50
N TYR A 1021 36.94 -4.22 0.37
CA TYR A 1021 38.15 -4.66 1.08
C TYR A 1021 37.98 -4.63 2.60
N VAL A 1022 37.38 -3.57 3.15
CA VAL A 1022 37.13 -3.47 4.60
C VAL A 1022 36.15 -4.55 5.07
N ILE A 1023 35.08 -4.82 4.33
CA ILE A 1023 34.13 -5.89 4.70
C ILE A 1023 34.78 -7.26 4.61
N ALA A 1024 35.66 -7.46 3.64
CA ALA A 1024 36.39 -8.71 3.49
C ALA A 1024 37.45 -8.92 4.58
N THR A 1025 38.08 -7.89 5.11
CA THR A 1025 39.24 -8.06 6.01
C THR A 1025 39.00 -7.59 7.44
N GLY A 1026 37.98 -6.76 7.65
CA GLY A 1026 37.81 -5.94 8.83
C GLY A 1026 38.92 -4.90 9.02
N LYS A 1027 39.80 -4.70 8.01
CA LYS A 1027 40.92 -3.76 8.08
C LYS A 1027 40.68 -2.57 7.20
N GLN A 1028 41.13 -1.40 7.66
CA GLN A 1028 41.19 -0.22 6.83
C GLN A 1028 42.28 -0.38 5.74
N PRO A 1029 42.04 0.10 4.51
CA PRO A 1029 43.01 0.02 3.42
C PRO A 1029 44.27 0.82 3.78
N PHE A 1030 45.44 0.22 3.52
CA PHE A 1030 46.77 0.79 3.81
C PHE A 1030 47.02 1.17 5.28
N ALA A 1031 46.36 0.49 6.24
CA ALA A 1031 46.51 0.78 7.67
C ALA A 1031 47.93 0.64 8.22
N ASN A 1032 48.83 -0.04 7.51
CA ASN A 1032 50.20 -0.33 7.92
C ASN A 1032 51.23 0.74 7.53
N CYS A 1033 50.84 1.81 6.82
CA CYS A 1033 51.76 2.88 6.40
C CYS A 1033 51.23 4.28 6.72
N ALA A 1034 52.10 5.28 6.61
CA ALA A 1034 51.70 6.68 6.68
C ALA A 1034 50.82 7.06 5.48
N HIS A 1035 49.85 7.94 5.69
CA HIS A 1035 49.06 8.52 4.59
C HIS A 1035 49.71 9.83 4.13
N ASP A 1036 50.78 9.70 3.38
CA ASP A 1036 51.61 10.80 2.87
C ASP A 1036 51.73 10.74 1.34
N GLU A 1037 52.63 11.54 0.78
CA GLU A 1037 52.91 11.59 -0.66
C GLU A 1037 53.40 10.23 -1.20
N VAL A 1038 54.13 9.45 -0.40
CA VAL A 1038 54.63 8.12 -0.82
C VAL A 1038 53.46 7.17 -1.03
N LEU A 1039 52.46 7.18 -0.14
CA LEU A 1039 51.25 6.39 -0.34
C LEU A 1039 50.47 6.85 -1.58
N ALA A 1040 50.32 8.16 -1.78
CA ALA A 1040 49.64 8.69 -2.96
C ALA A 1040 50.31 8.21 -4.27
N LEU A 1041 51.64 8.28 -4.34
CA LEU A 1041 52.42 7.77 -5.47
C LEU A 1041 52.24 6.25 -5.66
N ASN A 1042 52.29 5.49 -4.57
CA ASN A 1042 52.09 4.04 -4.62
C ASN A 1042 50.71 3.67 -5.17
N ILE A 1043 49.64 4.35 -4.74
CA ILE A 1043 48.29 4.13 -5.26
C ILE A 1043 48.24 4.43 -6.77
N CYS A 1044 48.84 5.55 -7.20
CA CYS A 1044 48.94 5.96 -8.60
C CYS A 1044 49.74 5.00 -9.47
N ASN A 1045 50.70 4.28 -8.89
CA ASN A 1045 51.52 3.23 -9.54
C ASN A 1045 50.84 1.85 -9.56
N GLY A 1046 49.62 1.74 -9.03
CA GLY A 1046 48.84 0.50 -9.07
C GLY A 1046 48.97 -0.36 -7.82
N ASN A 1047 49.64 0.10 -6.75
CA ASN A 1047 49.67 -0.65 -5.50
C ASN A 1047 48.25 -0.70 -4.90
N ARG A 1048 47.86 -1.87 -4.40
CA ARG A 1048 46.57 -2.13 -3.75
C ARG A 1048 46.78 -2.95 -2.47
N PRO A 1049 45.85 -2.89 -1.50
CA PRO A 1049 45.92 -3.74 -0.32
C PRO A 1049 45.89 -5.23 -0.67
N GLU A 1050 46.69 -6.04 0.03
CA GLU A 1050 46.76 -7.48 -0.21
C GLU A 1050 45.50 -8.20 0.31
N ILE A 1051 44.97 -9.11 -0.51
CA ILE A 1051 43.87 -10.01 -0.17
C ILE A 1051 44.09 -11.38 -0.83
N ASN A 1052 43.66 -12.46 -0.19
CA ASN A 1052 43.74 -13.81 -0.73
C ASN A 1052 42.38 -14.54 -0.67
N ASP A 1053 42.29 -15.62 -1.43
CA ASP A 1053 41.10 -16.45 -1.61
C ASP A 1053 40.72 -17.31 -0.39
N LYS A 1054 41.57 -17.34 0.65
CA LYS A 1054 41.22 -17.93 1.96
C LYS A 1054 40.34 -17.00 2.77
N ILE A 1055 40.62 -15.69 2.70
CA ILE A 1055 39.89 -14.68 3.47
C ILE A 1055 38.59 -14.29 2.75
N ALA A 1056 38.57 -14.19 1.42
CA ALA A 1056 37.37 -13.82 0.67
C ALA A 1056 37.12 -14.68 -0.57
N PRO A 1057 35.85 -14.88 -0.98
CA PRO A 1057 35.49 -15.63 -2.17
C PRO A 1057 36.19 -15.10 -3.41
N LYS A 1058 36.55 -15.99 -4.33
CA LYS A 1058 37.24 -15.59 -5.56
C LYS A 1058 36.36 -14.66 -6.40
N CYS A 1059 35.08 -14.98 -6.57
CA CYS A 1059 34.13 -14.11 -7.27
C CYS A 1059 34.04 -12.71 -6.65
N TYR A 1060 34.12 -12.61 -5.32
CA TYR A 1060 34.12 -11.34 -4.60
C TYR A 1060 35.42 -10.55 -4.82
N ILE A 1061 36.57 -11.23 -4.75
CA ILE A 1061 37.89 -10.64 -5.00
C ILE A 1061 37.98 -10.12 -6.44
N ASP A 1062 37.48 -10.88 -7.42
CA ASP A 1062 37.52 -10.50 -8.83
C ASP A 1062 36.68 -9.25 -9.09
N LEU A 1063 35.45 -9.18 -8.53
CA LEU A 1063 34.60 -7.99 -8.60
C LEU A 1063 35.24 -6.78 -7.91
N MET A 1064 35.76 -6.97 -6.69
CA MET A 1064 36.47 -5.92 -5.95
C MET A 1064 37.67 -5.39 -6.74
N LYS A 1065 38.41 -6.29 -7.39
CA LYS A 1065 39.56 -5.92 -8.23
C LYS A 1065 39.16 -5.15 -9.47
N LYS A 1066 38.01 -5.48 -10.07
CA LYS A 1066 37.43 -4.71 -11.17
C LYS A 1066 37.04 -3.30 -10.72
N CYS A 1067 36.53 -3.14 -9.50
CA CYS A 1067 36.13 -1.83 -8.97
C CYS A 1067 37.31 -0.87 -8.77
N TRP A 1068 38.46 -1.35 -8.30
CA TRP A 1068 39.63 -0.51 -8.01
C TRP A 1068 40.71 -0.49 -9.11
N ASP A 1069 40.34 -0.87 -10.34
CA ASP A 1069 41.24 -0.85 -11.51
C ASP A 1069 41.86 0.54 -11.69
N SER A 1070 43.13 0.60 -12.08
CA SER A 1070 43.82 1.88 -12.29
C SER A 1070 43.24 2.66 -13.48
N ASN A 1071 42.70 1.98 -14.49
CA ASN A 1071 41.95 2.61 -15.57
C ASN A 1071 40.46 2.74 -15.17
N PRO A 1072 39.92 3.96 -15.07
CA PRO A 1072 38.50 4.15 -14.74
C PRO A 1072 37.53 3.47 -15.73
N ASP A 1073 37.89 3.33 -17.00
CA ASP A 1073 37.02 2.72 -18.03
C ASP A 1073 36.83 1.21 -17.86
N ASN A 1074 37.72 0.54 -17.14
CA ASN A 1074 37.63 -0.88 -16.85
C ASN A 1074 36.70 -1.19 -15.66
N ARG A 1075 36.34 -0.17 -14.88
CA ARG A 1075 35.51 -0.31 -13.68
C ARG A 1075 34.05 -0.51 -14.09
N PRO A 1076 33.28 -1.34 -13.36
CA PRO A 1076 31.85 -1.48 -13.63
C PRO A 1076 31.14 -0.15 -13.33
N ASN A 1077 30.03 0.11 -14.01
CA ASN A 1077 29.13 1.18 -13.57
C ASN A 1077 28.31 0.75 -12.34
N SER A 1078 27.61 1.67 -11.70
CA SER A 1078 26.86 1.38 -10.47
C SER A 1078 25.68 0.42 -10.66
N ILE A 1079 25.14 0.27 -11.87
CA ILE A 1079 24.08 -0.70 -12.19
C ILE A 1079 24.68 -2.10 -12.26
N GLU A 1080 25.76 -2.30 -13.03
CA GLU A 1080 26.47 -3.58 -13.16
C GLU A 1080 27.01 -4.08 -11.81
N LEU A 1081 27.55 -3.15 -11.01
CA LEU A 1081 28.03 -3.46 -9.67
C LEU A 1081 26.88 -3.86 -8.74
N LYS A 1082 25.75 -3.15 -8.81
CA LYS A 1082 24.55 -3.50 -8.03
C LYS A 1082 24.06 -4.90 -8.39
N GLU A 1083 23.92 -5.22 -9.67
CA GLU A 1083 23.51 -6.55 -10.13
C GLU A 1083 24.45 -7.65 -9.59
N SER A 1084 25.76 -7.41 -9.63
CA SER A 1084 26.76 -8.36 -9.14
C SER A 1084 26.66 -8.59 -7.62
N ILE A 1085 26.46 -7.53 -6.83
CA ILE A 1085 26.29 -7.62 -5.37
C ILE A 1085 24.94 -8.25 -5.01
N ASP A 1086 23.86 -7.90 -5.71
CA ASP A 1086 22.53 -8.48 -5.53
C ASP A 1086 22.54 -9.98 -5.82
N LEU A 1087 23.30 -10.43 -6.84
CA LEU A 1087 23.52 -11.84 -7.10
C LEU A 1087 24.18 -12.54 -5.90
N PHE A 1088 25.29 -12.02 -5.37
CA PHE A 1088 25.94 -12.60 -4.19
C PHE A 1088 25.01 -12.66 -2.97
N TYR A 1089 24.27 -11.58 -2.70
CA TYR A 1089 23.34 -11.51 -1.58
C TYR A 1089 22.19 -12.51 -1.71
N ASN A 1090 21.57 -12.58 -2.90
CA ASN A 1090 20.45 -13.48 -3.15
C ASN A 1090 20.85 -14.96 -3.08
N SER A 1091 22.05 -15.32 -3.54
CA SER A 1091 22.56 -16.69 -3.41
C SER A 1091 22.68 -17.12 -1.94
N LEU A 1092 22.98 -16.21 -1.00
CA LEU A 1092 23.00 -16.51 0.45
C LEU A 1092 21.62 -16.39 1.13
N TYR A 1093 20.77 -15.46 0.68
CA TYR A 1093 19.45 -15.21 1.29
C TYR A 1093 18.49 -16.41 1.21
N ARG A 1094 18.50 -17.15 0.09
CA ARG A 1094 17.57 -18.27 -0.18
C ARG A 1094 17.66 -19.43 0.83
N LEU A 1095 18.70 -19.51 1.67
CA LEU A 1095 18.89 -20.54 2.70
C LEU A 1095 18.36 -20.15 4.09
N ASN A 1096 18.39 -18.85 4.43
CA ASN A 1096 18.05 -18.38 5.79
C ASN A 1096 16.54 -18.36 6.06
N GLN A 1097 15.70 -18.41 5.02
CA GLN A 1097 14.28 -18.69 5.15
C GLN A 1097 14.02 -20.07 4.54
N HIS A 1098 13.58 -21.04 5.35
CA HIS A 1098 13.18 -22.39 4.92
C HIS A 1098 12.01 -22.37 3.90
N PHE A 1099 12.24 -21.86 2.69
CA PHE A 1099 11.34 -21.95 1.56
C PHE A 1099 11.82 -23.09 0.66
N GLU A 1100 11.22 -24.28 0.81
CA GLU A 1100 11.28 -25.33 -0.20
C GLU A 1100 10.51 -24.87 -1.44
N ILE A 1101 11.19 -24.22 -2.37
CA ILE A 1101 10.69 -24.03 -3.73
C ILE A 1101 11.60 -24.85 -4.66
N SER A 1102 11.05 -25.92 -5.23
CA SER A 1102 11.72 -26.79 -6.20
C SER A 1102 11.79 -26.12 -7.58
N ILE A 1103 12.91 -25.43 -7.87
CA ILE A 1103 13.29 -24.99 -9.22
C ILE A 1103 14.70 -25.53 -9.49
N GLU A 1104 14.82 -26.56 -10.34
CA GLU A 1104 16.01 -27.44 -10.39
C GLU A 1104 17.13 -27.05 -11.38
N LYS A 1105 17.12 -25.88 -12.04
CA LYS A 1105 18.20 -25.52 -13.00
C LYS A 1105 18.92 -24.18 -12.79
N GLU A 1106 18.42 -23.28 -11.95
CA GLU A 1106 19.15 -22.04 -11.55
C GLU A 1106 20.32 -22.34 -10.58
N GLN A 1107 20.41 -23.58 -10.10
CA GLN A 1107 21.26 -23.99 -8.99
C GLN A 1107 22.76 -24.19 -9.30
N LEU A 1108 23.29 -24.05 -10.53
CA LEU A 1108 24.73 -24.33 -10.75
C LEU A 1108 25.64 -23.13 -10.44
N VAL A 1109 25.32 -21.95 -10.98
CA VAL A 1109 26.07 -20.71 -10.70
C VAL A 1109 25.81 -20.26 -9.26
N ASP A 1110 24.57 -20.33 -8.80
CA ASP A 1110 24.20 -20.03 -7.41
C ASP A 1110 24.92 -20.94 -6.41
N ARG A 1111 24.97 -22.27 -6.64
CA ARG A 1111 25.68 -23.20 -5.74
C ARG A 1111 27.19 -22.98 -5.74
N GLU A 1112 27.79 -22.55 -6.85
CA GLU A 1112 29.24 -22.30 -6.90
C GLU A 1112 29.61 -21.03 -6.14
N ILE A 1113 28.83 -19.95 -6.31
CA ILE A 1113 28.97 -18.73 -5.51
C ILE A 1113 28.80 -19.06 -4.03
N GLU A 1114 27.71 -19.75 -3.67
CA GLU A 1114 27.40 -20.17 -2.31
C GLU A 1114 28.56 -20.98 -1.68
N LYS A 1115 29.10 -21.98 -2.39
CA LYS A 1115 30.24 -22.77 -1.92
C LYS A 1115 31.47 -21.92 -1.60
N GLN A 1116 31.77 -20.91 -2.42
CA GLN A 1116 32.92 -20.03 -2.17
C GLN A 1116 32.71 -19.18 -0.91
N PHE A 1117 31.49 -18.65 -0.71
CA PHE A 1117 31.14 -17.88 0.50
C PHE A 1117 31.15 -18.75 1.76
N ASN A 1118 30.54 -19.94 1.73
CA ASN A 1118 30.54 -20.87 2.87
C ASN A 1118 31.95 -21.31 3.26
N LYS A 1119 32.79 -21.68 2.28
CA LYS A 1119 34.18 -22.08 2.52
C LYS A 1119 34.99 -21.00 3.23
N THR A 1120 34.82 -19.74 2.82
CA THR A 1120 35.55 -18.62 3.44
C THR A 1120 34.96 -18.22 4.79
N GLN A 1121 33.64 -18.39 4.99
CA GLN A 1121 33.00 -18.22 6.29
C GLN A 1121 33.56 -19.20 7.33
N GLU A 1122 33.69 -20.48 6.97
CA GLU A 1122 34.30 -21.51 7.83
C GLU A 1122 35.75 -21.18 8.17
N TYR A 1123 36.57 -20.85 7.17
CA TYR A 1123 37.96 -20.47 7.39
C TYR A 1123 38.11 -19.28 8.35
N ARG A 1124 37.24 -18.25 8.22
CA ARG A 1124 37.25 -17.08 9.11
C ARG A 1124 36.88 -17.45 10.54
N LYS A 1125 35.89 -18.33 10.75
CA LYS A 1125 35.51 -18.82 12.07
C LYS A 1125 36.65 -19.58 12.75
N GLU A 1126 37.34 -20.45 12.02
CA GLU A 1126 38.48 -21.22 12.53
C GLU A 1126 39.70 -20.35 12.84
N ASN A 1127 39.95 -19.29 12.04
CA ASN A 1127 41.14 -18.44 12.14
C ASN A 1127 40.87 -17.07 12.78
N PHE A 1128 39.77 -16.94 13.52
CA PHE A 1128 39.28 -15.67 14.06
C PHE A 1128 40.34 -14.88 14.84
N LEU A 1129 41.05 -15.52 15.78
CA LEU A 1129 42.08 -14.86 16.61
C LEU A 1129 43.25 -14.30 15.77
N SER A 1130 43.65 -15.02 14.73
CA SER A 1130 44.71 -14.58 13.81
C SER A 1130 44.25 -13.38 12.98
N ILE A 1131 42.99 -13.37 12.53
CA ILE A 1131 42.39 -12.25 11.80
C ILE A 1131 42.25 -11.02 12.71
N LYS A 1132 41.74 -11.20 13.94
CA LYS A 1132 41.55 -10.13 14.94
C LYS A 1132 42.87 -9.47 15.34
N ASN A 1133 43.92 -10.25 15.63
CA ASN A 1133 45.22 -9.70 16.00
C ASN A 1133 45.86 -8.88 14.87
N ASN A 1134 45.64 -9.32 13.64
CA ASN A 1134 46.11 -8.64 12.44
C ASN A 1134 45.37 -7.31 12.14
N GLN A 1135 44.20 -7.07 12.76
CA GLN A 1135 43.43 -5.82 12.62
C GLN A 1135 43.91 -4.70 13.56
N LEU A 1136 44.65 -5.02 14.63
CA LEU A 1136 45.04 -4.08 15.68
C LEU A 1136 46.27 -3.21 15.34
N THR A 1137 46.99 -3.52 14.27
CA THR A 1137 48.21 -2.80 13.88
C THR A 1137 47.89 -1.69 12.88
N SER A 1138 47.75 -0.45 13.35
CA SER A 1138 47.63 0.74 12.50
C SER A 1138 48.81 1.68 12.72
N HIS A 1139 49.36 2.22 11.63
CA HIS A 1139 50.41 3.22 11.65
C HIS A 1139 49.88 4.52 12.25
N THR A 1140 50.66 5.19 13.10
CA THR A 1140 50.21 6.40 13.82
C THR A 1140 49.90 7.59 12.92
N GLN A 1141 50.44 7.60 11.70
CA GLN A 1141 50.18 8.61 10.66
C GLN A 1141 49.16 8.16 9.61
N ALA A 1142 48.45 7.04 9.82
CA ALA A 1142 47.32 6.64 9.00
C ALA A 1142 46.08 7.45 9.40
N ILE A 1143 45.53 8.24 8.48
CA ILE A 1143 44.41 9.15 8.73
C ILE A 1143 43.22 8.76 7.87
N TYR A 1144 42.10 8.42 8.52
CA TYR A 1144 40.85 7.96 7.90
C TYR A 1144 39.71 8.98 7.98
N THR A 1145 40.05 10.24 8.25
CA THR A 1145 39.12 11.37 8.22
C THR A 1145 39.38 12.20 6.97
N SER A 1146 38.31 12.66 6.32
CA SER A 1146 38.37 13.50 5.12
C SER A 1146 39.20 14.77 5.35
N ARG A 1147 40.07 15.11 4.39
CA ARG A 1147 40.95 16.29 4.42
C ARG A 1147 41.33 16.75 3.01
N LEU A 1148 41.88 17.96 2.90
CA LEU A 1148 42.49 18.44 1.66
C LEU A 1148 43.78 17.66 1.36
N LEU A 1149 43.90 17.10 0.16
CA LEU A 1149 45.02 16.24 -0.24
C LEU A 1149 46.03 16.90 -1.18
N ASN A 1150 45.76 18.11 -1.68
CA ASN A 1150 46.61 18.79 -2.66
C ASN A 1150 48.09 18.88 -2.25
N SER A 1151 48.40 19.02 -0.96
CA SER A 1151 49.80 19.08 -0.50
C SER A 1151 50.59 17.78 -0.75
N PHE A 1152 49.90 16.64 -0.87
CA PHE A 1152 50.50 15.31 -1.07
C PHE A 1152 50.51 14.87 -2.54
N THR A 1153 49.90 15.66 -3.44
CA THR A 1153 49.74 15.31 -4.86
C THR A 1153 50.46 16.26 -5.80
N LYS A 1154 51.07 17.33 -5.29
CA LYS A 1154 51.72 18.39 -6.09
C LYS A 1154 52.78 17.86 -7.06
N ASP A 1155 53.56 16.88 -6.64
CA ASP A 1155 54.72 16.37 -7.38
C ASP A 1155 54.43 15.02 -8.08
N LEU A 1156 53.15 14.60 -8.13
CA LEU A 1156 52.75 13.41 -8.86
C LEU A 1156 52.71 13.66 -10.39
N PRO A 1157 53.18 12.70 -11.20
CA PRO A 1157 53.16 12.83 -12.65
C PRO A 1157 51.71 12.96 -13.15
N LYS A 1158 51.46 13.99 -13.95
CA LYS A 1158 50.13 14.28 -14.49
C LYS A 1158 49.81 13.30 -15.62
N TYR A 1159 48.52 13.03 -15.81
CA TYR A 1159 48.06 12.00 -16.74
C TYR A 1159 48.51 12.25 -18.21
N GLU A 1160 48.78 13.50 -18.59
CA GLU A 1160 49.23 13.88 -19.94
C GLU A 1160 50.70 13.55 -20.25
N ASP A 1161 51.54 13.30 -19.24
CA ASP A 1161 52.99 13.07 -19.45
C ASP A 1161 53.31 11.68 -20.06
N ASN A 1162 52.34 10.76 -20.09
CA ASN A 1162 52.55 9.37 -20.53
C ASN A 1162 52.23 9.08 -22.02
N PHE A 1163 51.88 10.09 -22.83
CA PHE A 1163 51.63 9.89 -24.27
C PHE A 1163 52.80 10.26 -25.20
N ASN A 1164 53.93 10.77 -24.68
CA ASN A 1164 55.06 11.25 -25.49
C ASN A 1164 56.36 10.43 -25.34
N SER A 1165 56.27 9.11 -25.18
CA SER A 1165 57.45 8.25 -25.35
C SER A 1165 57.12 6.92 -26.03
N ASN A 1166 56.69 6.98 -27.29
CA ASN A 1166 56.71 5.83 -28.20
C ASN A 1166 56.90 6.30 -29.65
N THR A 1167 57.98 7.04 -29.91
CA THR A 1167 58.60 7.06 -31.24
C THR A 1167 59.77 6.10 -31.20
N VAL A 1168 59.50 4.83 -31.53
CA VAL A 1168 60.55 3.86 -31.85
C VAL A 1168 61.02 4.17 -33.26
N GLU A 1169 62.25 4.66 -33.38
CA GLU A 1169 62.98 4.74 -34.64
C GLU A 1169 63.12 3.32 -35.22
N ILE A 1170 62.56 3.10 -36.40
CA ILE A 1170 62.83 1.92 -37.21
C ILE A 1170 64.16 2.20 -37.94
N THR A 1171 65.26 1.66 -37.43
CA THR A 1171 66.50 1.50 -38.19
C THR A 1171 66.51 0.12 -38.85
N ASP A 1172 66.44 0.13 -40.17
CA ASP A 1172 66.59 -0.98 -41.09
C ASP A 1172 68.03 -1.53 -41.08
N PHE A 1173 68.20 -2.85 -41.00
CA PHE A 1173 69.44 -3.57 -41.29
C PHE A 1173 69.14 -4.90 -42.01
N THR A 1174 68.94 -4.78 -43.33
CA THR A 1174 69.25 -5.69 -44.44
C THR A 1174 69.85 -7.10 -44.15
N LYS A 1175 69.11 -8.16 -44.49
CA LYS A 1175 69.42 -9.24 -45.48
C LYS A 1175 68.47 -10.42 -45.35
#